data_AF-A0A7G4RJJ7-F1
#
_entry.id   AF-A0A7G4RJJ7-F1
#
_cell.length_a   1.000
_cell.length_b   1.000
_cell.length_c   1.000
_cell.angle_alpha   90.00
_cell.angle_beta   90.00
_cell.angle_gamma   90.00
#
_symmetry.space_group_name_H-M   'P 1'
#
loop_
_entity.id
_entity.type
_entity.pdbx_description
1 polymer ?
#
loop_
_entity_poly.entity_id
_entity_poly.type
_entity_poly.pdbx_seq_one_letter_code
_entity_poly.pdbx_strand_id
1 'polypeptide(L)'
;MFKKVESKSFTLTMLGTDTSYTPTLKNKKKTTPLKVGTRIQDYYPKGETLSIVSTLIKTEEQPAIDSKQLAPYQSLEVSVVNGPKTDGGNVGEKIGIGLGIALNAVIRGQTELNEIAHSRGGVESILIAHEINAIKDAINSCANFDQLISLLESQQTERQQNKKGKPLNNTPDIIKPLLSQLPKTKEAQEQWFNALKTNISNVSMNLFIIDPVPGDCWPVTWYDERFFTLPAVVKHAEFVYYENERSDWGFTPIYPEGSTSDQIIVRNTIPGHHGTGSAGTNASQQNIVVSPEKTKATHVQKLMLFKLLKFLKEHGVEFKNAQEIFHEPTGLGRKYVSLLADLGDGIDVEKLDFPTIFRKLYDKIYDNRAAYEAFDTTHYTLMGVAPQRKMLRTGHKYGLLTEVFPKNTGYVNEEHSFLMKEYFFKIFNVHSDETKDLSVLINSAQKVLSKNIKKISNISSSLVEHSISPAAILDNENARKDVLNSFGALIQRVSLQYLTEDWSEERKQKEKQDLFIAIIAIFKEFDELLQIDNPGIQEFVKSLYSLSLKGITQTAGQQHANLQDDFNRLQTSTDTNLKSFFNGLLTQINKDERYSNGEINPEIIQIFESPQFAQLANYPVSIKIQYICEQLGEKLSKDESLESLVEQLTKRFEEHYGSSLAEFEKLYHQIKVFIDDIEALGRVRELATEEAVFHKHELLLRKKAEMLIDVAAQKFYRDRPNALPEPAAKGTFKELVERHAISQYGVVDRVKQEKSVLAQEKKELTSQIERMQQNLVERKQQLEKTKTVLKAERNKKIEYSKALNDENEVEHLLLIKKKLIPLTEEYLAWLRSQLSDRPKELEQDDEIKKSDDKINVKIIEVTKLLKILNNTQDFPRPKERARHFYNYLDKVEQTLINHRDDRLIRYIRNAVIAAGVLLAGLGLIALAAYTRVGYSSVKSLLFWQSSGENVVSKLNEYRKELNIPIDNEEPGKAQALNV
;
A
#
# COMPACT_ATOMS: atom_id res chain seq x y z
N MET A 1 -57.08 11.11 8.08
CA MET A 1 -56.03 11.74 8.92
C MET A 1 -54.71 11.87 8.16
N PHE A 2 -54.41 10.99 7.21
CA PHE A 2 -53.49 11.27 6.09
C PHE A 2 -54.24 10.96 4.79
N LYS A 3 -54.48 11.98 3.94
CA LYS A 3 -55.16 11.80 2.65
C LYS A 3 -54.21 11.00 1.76
N LYS A 4 -54.61 9.80 1.33
CA LYS A 4 -53.86 9.06 0.30
C LYS A 4 -53.88 9.91 -0.97
N VAL A 5 -52.71 10.17 -1.53
CA VAL A 5 -52.56 10.99 -2.73
C VAL A 5 -52.58 10.06 -3.94
N GLU A 6 -53.19 10.50 -5.04
CA GLU A 6 -53.22 9.70 -6.28
C GLU A 6 -51.85 9.66 -6.97
N SER A 7 -51.10 10.76 -6.88
CA SER A 7 -49.70 10.82 -7.34
C SER A 7 -48.81 9.86 -6.53
N LYS A 8 -47.98 9.10 -7.25
CA LYS A 8 -46.94 8.24 -6.66
C LYS A 8 -45.65 9.01 -6.35
N SER A 9 -45.47 10.18 -6.94
CA SER A 9 -44.25 10.97 -6.84
C SER A 9 -44.40 12.12 -5.83
N PHE A 10 -43.30 12.48 -5.20
CA PHE A 10 -43.17 13.66 -4.34
C PHE A 10 -41.83 14.34 -4.61
N THR A 11 -41.80 15.68 -4.67
CA THR A 11 -40.58 16.44 -4.89
C THR A 11 -40.16 17.24 -3.65
N LEU A 12 -38.96 16.99 -3.13
CA LEU A 12 -38.33 17.82 -2.11
C LEU A 12 -37.28 18.73 -2.77
N THR A 13 -37.34 20.02 -2.48
CA THR A 13 -36.36 21.00 -2.96
C THR A 13 -35.51 21.51 -1.79
N MET A 14 -34.20 21.25 -1.81
CA MET A 14 -33.25 21.67 -0.77
C MET A 14 -32.37 22.81 -1.30
N LEU A 15 -32.63 24.04 -0.84
CA LEU A 15 -31.89 25.21 -1.32
C LEU A 15 -30.48 25.30 -0.71
N GLY A 16 -29.58 25.98 -1.43
CA GLY A 16 -28.19 26.16 -1.00
C GLY A 16 -27.99 27.16 0.13
N THR A 17 -26.76 27.26 0.63
CA THR A 17 -26.37 28.19 1.70
C THR A 17 -26.89 29.62 1.46
N ASP A 18 -27.46 30.22 2.51
CA ASP A 18 -28.07 31.56 2.52
C ASP A 18 -29.08 31.82 1.39
N THR A 19 -29.66 30.75 0.82
CA THR A 19 -30.64 30.86 -0.25
C THR A 19 -32.06 30.67 0.29
N SER A 20 -32.90 31.66 0.02
CA SER A 20 -34.32 31.65 0.37
C SER A 20 -35.18 31.44 -0.86
N TYR A 21 -36.33 30.81 -0.69
CA TYR A 21 -37.34 30.60 -1.73
C TYR A 21 -37.68 31.90 -2.46
N THR A 22 -37.25 32.00 -3.72
CA THR A 22 -37.35 33.20 -4.56
C THR A 22 -37.89 32.84 -5.95
N PRO A 23 -39.18 32.48 -6.05
CA PRO A 23 -39.77 31.94 -7.29
C PRO A 23 -40.11 33.04 -8.31
N THR A 24 -40.38 34.27 -7.85
CA THR A 24 -41.02 35.29 -8.67
C THR A 24 -40.06 36.32 -9.20
N LEU A 25 -40.41 36.74 -10.41
CA LEU A 25 -39.76 37.71 -11.23
C LEU A 25 -40.51 39.02 -11.10
N LYS A 26 -40.02 39.92 -10.23
CA LYS A 26 -40.60 41.26 -10.17
C LYS A 26 -40.58 41.86 -11.58
N ASN A 27 -41.72 42.36 -12.07
CA ASN A 27 -41.84 43.18 -13.29
C ASN A 27 -41.02 44.47 -13.11
N LYS A 28 -39.69 44.37 -13.13
CA LYS A 28 -38.78 45.51 -13.08
C LYS A 28 -38.55 45.96 -14.52
N LYS A 29 -38.62 47.28 -14.75
CA LYS A 29 -38.23 47.89 -16.03
C LYS A 29 -36.84 47.39 -16.42
N LYS A 30 -36.67 47.07 -17.70
CA LYS A 30 -35.42 46.65 -18.33
C LYS A 30 -34.29 47.58 -17.87
N THR A 31 -33.42 47.09 -17.00
CA THR A 31 -32.25 47.84 -16.56
C THR A 31 -31.31 48.02 -17.75
N THR A 32 -30.71 49.21 -17.86
CA THR A 32 -29.61 49.49 -18.78
C THR A 32 -28.59 48.33 -18.70
N PRO A 33 -28.01 47.88 -19.83
CA PRO A 33 -27.00 46.83 -19.80
C PRO A 33 -25.95 47.17 -18.75
N LEU A 34 -25.81 46.30 -17.76
CA LEU A 34 -24.89 46.53 -16.65
C LEU A 34 -23.47 46.45 -17.20
N LYS A 35 -22.66 47.48 -16.92
CA LYS A 35 -21.26 47.54 -17.34
C LYS A 35 -20.41 46.68 -16.40
N VAL A 36 -19.28 46.20 -16.88
CA VAL A 36 -18.26 45.57 -16.03
C VAL A 36 -17.92 46.50 -14.85
N GLY A 37 -17.80 45.93 -13.65
CA GLY A 37 -17.59 46.64 -12.40
C GLY A 37 -18.87 47.15 -11.71
N THR A 38 -20.05 47.04 -12.36
CA THR A 38 -21.30 47.47 -11.73
C THR A 38 -21.72 46.49 -10.62
N ARG A 39 -22.02 47.01 -9.42
CA ARG A 39 -22.61 46.22 -8.34
C ARG A 39 -24.12 46.04 -8.54
N ILE A 40 -24.60 44.80 -8.47
CA ILE A 40 -26.03 44.48 -8.53
C ILE A 40 -26.64 44.44 -7.12
N GLN A 41 -27.90 44.86 -7.01
CA GLN A 41 -28.64 44.80 -5.73
C GLN A 41 -29.46 43.52 -5.57
N ASP A 42 -29.76 42.85 -6.68
CA ASP A 42 -30.63 41.69 -6.75
C ASP A 42 -29.87 40.56 -7.44
N TYR A 43 -29.40 39.59 -6.66
CA TYR A 43 -28.59 38.48 -7.15
C TYR A 43 -29.40 37.47 -7.96
N TYR A 44 -30.70 37.34 -7.69
CA TYR A 44 -31.63 36.51 -8.42
C TYR A 44 -32.58 37.38 -9.26
N PRO A 45 -32.06 38.19 -10.21
CA PRO A 45 -32.90 39.11 -10.98
C PRO A 45 -33.95 38.36 -11.80
N LYS A 46 -33.70 37.06 -12.02
CA LYS A 46 -34.53 36.16 -12.80
C LYS A 46 -35.32 35.12 -11.98
N GLY A 47 -35.36 35.27 -10.66
CA GLY A 47 -35.78 34.21 -9.74
C GLY A 47 -34.67 33.17 -9.57
N GLU A 48 -34.71 32.45 -8.46
CA GLU A 48 -33.79 31.36 -8.17
C GLU A 48 -34.29 30.07 -8.83
N THR A 49 -33.41 29.36 -9.55
CA THR A 49 -33.75 28.26 -10.44
C THR A 49 -34.56 27.14 -9.79
N LEU A 50 -34.16 26.64 -8.62
CA LEU A 50 -34.88 25.56 -7.95
C LEU A 50 -36.27 26.05 -7.51
N SER A 51 -36.33 27.25 -6.91
CA SER A 51 -37.57 27.91 -6.52
C SER A 51 -38.54 28.06 -7.70
N ILE A 52 -38.05 28.48 -8.87
CA ILE A 52 -38.86 28.58 -10.09
C ILE A 52 -39.43 27.21 -10.44
N VAL A 53 -38.59 26.18 -10.57
CA VAL A 53 -39.03 24.83 -10.99
C VAL A 53 -40.06 24.26 -10.03
N SER A 54 -39.88 24.40 -8.71
CA SER A 54 -40.84 23.92 -7.71
C SER A 54 -42.22 24.54 -7.89
N THR A 55 -42.32 25.80 -8.35
CA THR A 55 -43.64 26.42 -8.64
C THR A 55 -44.31 25.94 -9.91
N LEU A 56 -43.59 25.25 -10.80
CA LEU A 56 -44.13 24.72 -12.06
C LEU A 56 -44.77 23.35 -11.86
N ILE A 57 -44.45 22.66 -10.76
CA ILE A 57 -45.04 21.37 -10.42
C ILE A 57 -46.55 21.57 -10.22
N LYS A 58 -47.33 20.68 -10.82
CA LYS A 58 -48.78 20.68 -10.70
C LYS A 58 -49.16 20.20 -9.29
N THR A 59 -50.03 20.94 -8.63
CA THR A 59 -50.54 20.63 -7.29
C THR A 59 -52.05 20.49 -7.31
N GLU A 60 -52.61 19.54 -6.56
CA GLU A 60 -54.07 19.39 -6.43
C GLU A 60 -54.72 20.61 -5.77
N GLU A 61 -54.05 21.14 -4.75
CA GLU A 61 -54.50 22.27 -3.94
C GLU A 61 -53.52 23.44 -4.05
N GLN A 62 -53.96 24.65 -3.67
CA GLN A 62 -53.08 25.80 -3.64
C GLN A 62 -51.97 25.58 -2.59
N PRO A 63 -50.69 25.69 -2.97
CA PRO A 63 -49.59 25.53 -2.03
C PRO A 63 -49.67 26.51 -0.87
N ALA A 64 -49.36 26.05 0.34
CA ALA A 64 -49.17 26.92 1.50
C ALA A 64 -47.85 27.69 1.33
N ILE A 65 -47.92 29.02 1.42
CA ILE A 65 -46.75 29.91 1.31
C ILE A 65 -46.59 30.70 2.60
N ASP A 66 -45.53 30.43 3.35
CA ASP A 66 -45.16 31.16 4.56
C ASP A 66 -43.65 31.39 4.62
N SER A 67 -43.22 32.60 4.26
CA SER A 67 -41.80 32.96 4.23
C SER A 67 -41.11 32.94 5.60
N LYS A 68 -41.87 32.83 6.70
CA LYS A 68 -41.30 32.71 8.06
C LYS A 68 -40.96 31.27 8.43
N GLN A 69 -41.50 30.30 7.70
CA GLN A 69 -41.21 28.89 7.93
C GLN A 69 -39.92 28.48 7.21
N LEU A 70 -39.28 27.44 7.75
CA LEU A 70 -38.06 26.87 7.16
C LEU A 70 -38.36 26.16 5.83
N ALA A 71 -39.58 25.64 5.69
CA ALA A 71 -40.12 25.14 4.44
C ALA A 71 -41.21 26.10 3.91
N PRO A 72 -40.85 27.20 3.23
CA PRO A 72 -41.78 28.29 2.96
C PRO A 72 -42.80 28.01 1.85
N TYR A 73 -42.65 26.92 1.11
CA TYR A 73 -43.58 26.52 0.05
C TYR A 73 -43.88 25.03 0.21
N GLN A 74 -45.14 24.68 0.47
CA GLN A 74 -45.54 23.31 0.76
C GLN A 74 -46.87 22.96 0.08
N SER A 75 -46.94 21.74 -0.45
CA SER A 75 -48.13 21.11 -1.00
C SER A 75 -48.04 19.59 -0.77
N LEU A 76 -49.00 18.82 -1.28
CA LEU A 76 -48.94 17.36 -1.19
C LEU A 76 -47.91 16.76 -2.15
N GLU A 77 -47.57 17.47 -3.22
CA GLU A 77 -46.71 17.02 -4.32
C GLU A 77 -45.28 17.58 -4.25
N VAL A 78 -45.11 18.77 -3.66
CA VAL A 78 -43.82 19.44 -3.57
C VAL A 78 -43.65 20.25 -2.28
N SER A 79 -42.43 20.24 -1.74
CA SER A 79 -41.99 21.15 -0.67
C SER A 79 -40.64 21.78 -0.99
N VAL A 80 -40.46 23.04 -0.62
CA VAL A 80 -39.17 23.76 -0.69
C VAL A 80 -38.69 24.06 0.71
N VAL A 81 -37.44 23.70 1.02
CA VAL A 81 -36.75 24.00 2.26
C VAL A 81 -35.68 25.07 1.98
N ASN A 82 -35.74 26.18 2.72
CA ASN A 82 -34.71 27.22 2.68
C ASN A 82 -33.38 26.67 3.15
N GLY A 83 -32.30 27.10 2.51
CA GLY A 83 -30.97 26.57 2.82
C GLY A 83 -30.44 26.98 4.19
N PRO A 84 -29.33 26.37 4.61
CA PRO A 84 -28.69 26.64 5.89
C PRO A 84 -27.96 27.99 5.87
N LYS A 85 -27.61 28.48 7.07
CA LYS A 85 -26.77 29.66 7.24
C LYS A 85 -25.35 29.44 6.71
N THR A 86 -24.63 30.50 6.36
CA THR A 86 -23.20 30.45 5.95
C THR A 86 -22.31 29.65 6.90
N ASP A 87 -22.52 29.73 8.21
CA ASP A 87 -21.71 29.00 9.21
C ASP A 87 -22.05 27.51 9.32
N GLY A 88 -23.10 27.04 8.64
CA GLY A 88 -23.57 25.65 8.72
C GLY A 88 -24.21 25.25 10.06
N GLY A 89 -24.41 26.20 10.98
CA GLY A 89 -24.85 25.91 12.35
C GLY A 89 -26.26 25.31 12.47
N ASN A 90 -27.06 25.40 11.42
CA ASN A 90 -28.43 24.85 11.36
C ASN A 90 -28.63 23.78 10.29
N VAL A 91 -27.56 23.17 9.75
CA VAL A 91 -27.73 22.12 8.73
C VAL A 91 -28.50 20.90 9.28
N GLY A 92 -28.26 20.50 10.52
CA GLY A 92 -29.04 19.41 11.14
C GLY A 92 -30.55 19.69 11.21
N GLU A 93 -30.92 20.97 11.37
CA GLU A 93 -32.31 21.43 11.30
C GLU A 93 -32.90 21.21 9.91
N LYS A 94 -32.14 21.52 8.85
CA LYS A 94 -32.58 21.33 7.45
C LYS A 94 -32.75 19.86 7.11
N ILE A 95 -31.78 19.03 7.49
CA ILE A 95 -31.83 17.57 7.27
C ILE A 95 -33.04 16.97 7.99
N GLY A 96 -33.23 17.24 9.28
CA GLY A 96 -34.35 16.67 10.04
C GLY A 96 -35.72 17.12 9.53
N ILE A 97 -35.85 18.38 9.08
CA ILE A 97 -37.09 18.87 8.45
C ILE A 97 -37.32 18.20 7.10
N GLY A 98 -36.31 18.16 6.23
CA GLY A 98 -36.40 17.52 4.91
C GLY A 98 -36.77 16.04 5.03
N LEU A 99 -36.11 15.31 5.94
CA LEU A 99 -36.41 13.92 6.25
C LEU A 99 -37.85 13.75 6.75
N GLY A 100 -38.30 14.60 7.68
CA GLY A 100 -39.67 14.56 8.17
C GLY A 100 -40.72 14.77 7.07
N ILE A 101 -40.47 15.73 6.16
CA ILE A 101 -41.33 15.99 4.99
C ILE A 101 -41.35 14.77 4.06
N ALA A 102 -40.20 14.18 3.76
CA ALA A 102 -40.09 13.00 2.90
C ALA A 102 -40.80 11.77 3.51
N LEU A 103 -40.60 11.49 4.79
CA LEU A 103 -41.31 10.39 5.47
C LEU A 103 -42.83 10.64 5.50
N ASN A 104 -43.25 11.90 5.69
CA ASN A 104 -44.65 12.28 5.60
C ASN A 104 -45.25 12.07 4.19
N ALA A 105 -44.45 12.16 3.12
CA ALA A 105 -44.87 11.77 1.77
C ALA A 105 -45.01 10.25 1.63
N VAL A 106 -44.04 9.49 2.15
CA VAL A 106 -44.09 8.02 2.12
C VAL A 106 -45.32 7.47 2.82
N ILE A 107 -45.72 7.99 3.98
CA ILE A 107 -46.96 7.52 4.65
C ILE A 107 -48.23 7.81 3.85
N ARG A 108 -48.23 8.79 2.94
CA ARG A 108 -49.35 9.09 2.04
C ARG A 108 -49.40 8.15 0.83
N GLY A 109 -48.41 7.28 0.68
CA GLY A 109 -48.27 6.35 -0.43
C GLY A 109 -47.40 6.86 -1.58
N GLN A 110 -46.73 8.01 -1.41
CA GLN A 110 -45.80 8.54 -2.41
C GLN A 110 -44.44 7.86 -2.22
N THR A 111 -44.16 6.82 -3.02
CA THR A 111 -42.97 5.99 -2.89
C THR A 111 -41.85 6.36 -3.87
N GLU A 112 -42.11 7.26 -4.81
CA GLU A 112 -41.10 7.81 -5.74
C GLU A 112 -40.72 9.22 -5.27
N LEU A 113 -39.60 9.34 -4.55
CA LEU A 113 -39.15 10.62 -4.02
C LEU A 113 -38.13 11.25 -4.96
N ASN A 114 -38.37 12.47 -5.39
CA ASN A 114 -37.45 13.24 -6.21
C ASN A 114 -36.87 14.36 -5.37
N GLU A 115 -35.55 14.51 -5.33
CA GLU A 115 -34.91 15.65 -4.68
C GLU A 115 -34.13 16.49 -5.68
N ILE A 116 -34.38 17.80 -5.65
CA ILE A 116 -33.60 18.77 -6.41
C ILE A 116 -32.90 19.70 -5.43
N ALA A 117 -31.59 19.89 -5.58
CA ALA A 117 -30.80 20.56 -4.56
C ALA A 117 -29.59 21.31 -5.12
N HIS A 118 -29.11 22.29 -4.36
CA HIS A 118 -27.92 23.09 -4.71
C HIS A 118 -27.00 23.26 -3.49
N SER A 119 -25.69 23.26 -3.71
CA SER A 119 -24.70 23.62 -2.68
C SER A 119 -24.78 22.69 -1.45
N ARG A 120 -24.78 23.25 -0.24
CA ARG A 120 -25.01 22.53 1.02
C ARG A 120 -26.31 21.73 1.02
N GLY A 121 -27.37 22.24 0.39
CA GLY A 121 -28.63 21.52 0.21
C GLY A 121 -28.45 20.20 -0.54
N GLY A 122 -27.48 20.13 -1.46
CA GLY A 122 -27.11 18.88 -2.14
C GLY A 122 -26.50 17.85 -1.21
N VAL A 123 -25.68 18.30 -0.26
CA VAL A 123 -25.09 17.44 0.78
C VAL A 123 -26.15 16.99 1.79
N GLU A 124 -27.07 17.89 2.16
CA GLU A 124 -28.23 17.58 2.98
C GLU A 124 -29.10 16.49 2.34
N SER A 125 -29.39 16.60 1.03
CA SER A 125 -30.14 15.59 0.27
C SER A 125 -29.49 14.20 0.27
N ILE A 126 -28.16 14.13 0.14
CA ILE A 126 -27.43 12.86 0.23
C ILE A 126 -27.61 12.23 1.63
N LEU A 127 -27.50 13.04 2.68
CA LEU A 127 -27.72 12.56 4.04
C LEU A 127 -29.18 12.13 4.28
N ILE A 128 -30.16 12.89 3.79
CA ILE A 128 -31.58 12.50 3.84
C ILE A 128 -31.78 11.13 3.18
N ALA A 129 -31.17 10.89 2.02
CA ALA A 129 -31.23 9.60 1.35
C ALA A 129 -30.64 8.45 2.19
N HIS A 130 -29.53 8.71 2.90
CA HIS A 130 -28.95 7.72 3.82
C HIS A 130 -29.87 7.42 4.99
N GLU A 131 -30.54 8.42 5.56
CA GLU A 131 -31.50 8.20 6.65
C GLU A 131 -32.73 7.42 6.17
N ILE A 132 -33.26 7.73 4.98
CA ILE A 132 -34.38 6.98 4.39
C ILE A 132 -33.99 5.53 4.15
N ASN A 133 -32.79 5.27 3.62
CA ASN A 133 -32.29 3.90 3.44
C ASN A 133 -32.13 3.17 4.79
N ALA A 134 -31.55 3.82 5.80
CA ALA A 134 -31.39 3.23 7.12
C ALA A 134 -32.75 2.88 7.78
N ILE A 135 -33.75 3.75 7.63
CA ILE A 135 -35.13 3.50 8.10
C ILE A 135 -35.72 2.32 7.32
N LYS A 136 -35.59 2.30 6.00
CA LYS A 136 -36.09 1.21 5.14
C LYS A 136 -35.54 -0.15 5.58
N ASP A 137 -34.26 -0.23 5.88
CA ASP A 137 -33.59 -1.47 6.27
C ASP A 137 -34.01 -1.93 7.69
N ALA A 138 -34.21 -1.00 8.62
CA ALA A 138 -34.40 -1.34 10.02
C ALA A 138 -35.87 -1.41 10.49
N ILE A 139 -36.81 -0.77 9.80
CA ILE A 139 -38.20 -0.63 10.27
C ILE A 139 -38.94 -1.96 10.49
N ASN A 140 -38.53 -3.03 9.80
CA ASN A 140 -39.10 -4.36 9.98
C ASN A 140 -38.77 -4.96 11.35
N SER A 141 -37.62 -4.58 11.93
CA SER A 141 -37.19 -4.97 13.26
C SER A 141 -37.83 -4.14 14.38
N CYS A 142 -38.46 -3.01 14.05
CA CYS A 142 -39.21 -2.19 15.01
C CYS A 142 -40.66 -2.68 15.12
N ALA A 143 -41.17 -2.79 16.35
CA ALA A 143 -42.55 -3.15 16.64
C ALA A 143 -43.51 -1.95 16.67
N ASN A 144 -43.01 -0.75 16.98
CA ASN A 144 -43.80 0.46 17.17
C ASN A 144 -42.97 1.73 16.92
N PHE A 145 -43.63 2.89 17.02
CA PHE A 145 -43.02 4.20 16.82
C PHE A 145 -41.85 4.47 17.78
N ASP A 146 -42.01 4.19 19.08
CA ASP A 146 -41.00 4.49 20.10
C ASP A 146 -39.69 3.71 19.87
N GLN A 147 -39.78 2.46 19.41
CA GLN A 147 -38.60 1.66 19.04
C GLN A 147 -37.87 2.20 17.81
N LEU A 148 -38.60 2.70 16.82
CA LEU A 148 -38.00 3.35 15.64
C LEU A 148 -37.25 4.62 16.06
N ILE A 149 -37.85 5.48 16.89
CA ILE A 149 -37.18 6.69 17.37
C ILE A 149 -35.93 6.35 18.19
N SER A 150 -36.03 5.37 19.10
CA SER A 150 -34.89 4.93 19.91
C SER A 150 -33.71 4.43 19.04
N LEU A 151 -34.03 3.74 17.94
CA LEU A 151 -33.03 3.30 16.98
C LEU A 151 -32.35 4.49 16.29
N LEU A 152 -33.12 5.47 15.81
CA LEU A 152 -32.59 6.66 15.14
C LEU A 152 -31.70 7.48 16.09
N GLU A 153 -32.11 7.64 17.35
CA GLU A 153 -31.31 8.28 18.40
C GLU A 153 -29.99 7.54 18.66
N SER A 154 -30.04 6.21 18.72
CA SER A 154 -28.85 5.38 18.88
C SER A 154 -27.89 5.50 17.69
N GLN A 155 -28.41 5.50 16.46
CA GLN A 155 -27.62 5.69 15.23
C GLN A 155 -26.97 7.07 15.20
N GLN A 156 -27.72 8.13 15.54
CA GLN A 156 -27.18 9.48 15.61
C GLN A 156 -26.05 9.58 16.66
N THR A 157 -26.25 8.96 17.82
CA THR A 157 -25.25 8.91 18.89
C THR A 157 -23.99 8.17 18.44
N GLU A 158 -24.12 7.01 17.77
CA GLU A 158 -22.96 6.26 17.26
C GLU A 158 -22.16 7.08 16.24
N ARG A 159 -22.85 7.79 15.34
CA ARG A 159 -22.19 8.66 14.33
C ARG A 159 -21.39 9.76 15.01
N GLN A 160 -21.92 10.38 16.06
CA GLN A 160 -21.24 11.46 16.80
C GLN A 160 -20.09 10.97 17.71
N GLN A 161 -19.94 9.65 17.94
CA GLN A 161 -18.86 9.13 18.78
C GLN A 161 -17.52 9.05 18.03
N ASN A 162 -16.48 9.59 18.65
CA ASN A 162 -15.11 9.55 18.13
C ASN A 162 -14.52 8.13 18.24
N LYS A 163 -14.38 7.43 17.10
CA LYS A 163 -13.57 6.20 17.02
C LYS A 163 -12.11 6.61 16.82
N LYS A 164 -11.21 6.30 17.77
CA LYS A 164 -9.78 6.65 17.74
C LYS A 164 -9.19 6.55 16.32
N GLY A 165 -8.66 7.67 15.82
CA GLY A 165 -8.03 7.77 14.49
C GLY A 165 -8.93 8.19 13.33
N LYS A 166 -10.26 8.24 13.50
CA LYS A 166 -11.19 8.78 12.48
C LYS A 166 -11.49 10.26 12.76
N PRO A 167 -11.66 11.12 11.73
CA PRO A 167 -12.20 12.45 11.96
C PRO A 167 -13.57 12.32 12.65
N LEU A 168 -13.86 13.19 13.60
CA LEU A 168 -15.17 13.22 14.27
C LEU A 168 -16.23 13.48 13.19
N ASN A 169 -17.18 12.56 13.00
CA ASN A 169 -18.35 12.92 12.21
C ASN A 169 -19.09 14.04 12.95
N ASN A 170 -19.14 15.20 12.32
CA ASN A 170 -19.69 16.41 12.93
C ASN A 170 -21.02 16.83 12.29
N THR A 171 -21.72 15.90 11.65
CA THR A 171 -23.12 16.11 11.26
C THR A 171 -23.94 16.51 12.50
N PRO A 172 -24.56 17.71 12.51
CA PRO A 172 -25.31 18.19 13.67
C PRO A 172 -26.51 17.30 14.00
N ASP A 173 -27.10 17.49 15.19
CA ASP A 173 -28.31 16.76 15.60
C ASP A 173 -29.47 16.99 14.61
N ILE A 174 -30.01 15.88 14.09
CA ILE A 174 -31.17 15.85 13.19
C ILE A 174 -32.44 15.37 13.89
N ILE A 175 -32.33 14.74 15.06
CA ILE A 175 -33.45 14.05 15.71
C ILE A 175 -34.47 15.04 16.23
N LYS A 176 -34.04 16.07 16.97
CA LYS A 176 -34.97 17.08 17.50
C LYS A 176 -35.76 17.80 16.38
N PRO A 177 -35.13 18.26 15.28
CA PRO A 177 -35.84 18.79 14.13
C PRO A 177 -36.77 17.78 13.46
N LEU A 178 -36.35 16.52 13.30
CA LEU A 178 -37.19 15.46 12.75
C LEU A 178 -38.47 15.26 13.58
N LEU A 179 -38.34 15.10 14.90
CA LEU A 179 -39.47 14.89 15.80
C LEU A 179 -40.49 16.04 15.74
N SER A 180 -40.05 17.26 15.39
CA SER A 180 -40.95 18.40 15.20
C SER A 180 -41.93 18.24 14.02
N GLN A 181 -41.58 17.40 13.04
CA GLN A 181 -42.37 17.09 11.84
C GLN A 181 -43.26 15.85 12.00
N LEU A 182 -43.09 15.09 13.09
CA LEU A 182 -43.80 13.84 13.34
C LEU A 182 -45.02 14.06 14.26
N PRO A 183 -46.01 13.14 14.26
CA PRO A 183 -47.17 13.26 15.12
C PRO A 183 -46.84 13.25 16.62
N LYS A 184 -47.62 14.00 17.40
CA LYS A 184 -47.40 14.18 18.85
C LYS A 184 -48.27 13.28 19.73
N THR A 185 -49.42 12.80 19.24
CA THR A 185 -50.33 11.94 20.01
C THR A 185 -50.01 10.47 19.76
N LYS A 186 -50.18 9.61 20.77
CA LYS A 186 -49.84 8.18 20.68
C LYS A 186 -50.63 7.47 19.58
N GLU A 187 -51.92 7.79 19.43
CA GLU A 187 -52.76 7.21 18.38
C GLU A 187 -52.26 7.58 16.98
N ALA A 188 -51.86 8.84 16.78
CA ALA A 188 -51.36 9.30 15.50
C ALA A 188 -49.95 8.77 15.20
N GLN A 189 -49.12 8.60 16.23
CA GLN A 189 -47.80 7.98 16.12
C GLN A 189 -47.89 6.52 15.64
N GLU A 190 -48.78 5.72 16.23
CA GLU A 190 -48.97 4.34 15.81
C GLU A 190 -49.55 4.23 14.39
N GLN A 191 -50.51 5.09 14.03
CA GLN A 191 -51.03 5.14 12.66
C GLN A 191 -49.95 5.52 11.65
N TRP A 192 -49.13 6.52 11.97
CA TRP A 192 -48.02 6.97 11.14
C TRP A 192 -46.97 5.87 10.97
N PHE A 193 -46.58 5.19 12.06
CA PHE A 193 -45.61 4.10 12.02
C PHE A 193 -46.10 2.94 11.15
N ASN A 194 -47.35 2.52 11.32
CA ASN A 194 -47.93 1.43 10.54
C ASN A 194 -48.04 1.79 9.04
N ALA A 195 -48.40 3.03 8.72
CA ALA A 195 -48.42 3.52 7.34
C ALA A 195 -47.00 3.56 6.74
N LEU A 196 -46.01 4.05 7.50
CA LEU A 196 -44.62 4.09 7.07
C LEU A 196 -44.11 2.67 6.78
N LYS A 197 -44.28 1.76 7.73
CA LYS A 197 -43.86 0.36 7.62
C LYS A 197 -44.46 -0.34 6.39
N THR A 198 -45.69 0.01 6.04
CA THR A 198 -46.37 -0.50 4.84
C THR A 198 -45.75 0.01 3.53
N ASN A 199 -45.39 1.30 3.47
CA ASN A 199 -45.03 1.95 2.21
C ASN A 199 -43.52 2.02 1.95
N ILE A 200 -42.70 2.11 3.00
CA ILE A 200 -41.25 2.38 2.90
C ILE A 200 -40.46 1.29 2.18
N SER A 201 -40.94 0.04 2.16
CA SER A 201 -40.30 -1.06 1.42
C SER A 201 -40.19 -0.77 -0.08
N ASN A 202 -41.16 -0.04 -0.63
CA ASN A 202 -41.24 0.33 -2.04
C ASN A 202 -40.60 1.69 -2.34
N VAL A 203 -40.04 2.38 -1.34
CA VAL A 203 -39.47 3.70 -1.56
C VAL A 203 -38.24 3.63 -2.47
N SER A 204 -38.16 4.59 -3.39
CA SER A 204 -37.02 4.88 -4.25
C SER A 204 -36.80 6.38 -4.30
N MET A 205 -35.55 6.78 -4.54
CA MET A 205 -35.15 8.18 -4.62
C MET A 205 -34.45 8.50 -5.93
N ASN A 206 -34.71 9.69 -6.47
CA ASN A 206 -33.96 10.26 -7.58
C ASN A 206 -33.41 11.62 -7.18
N LEU A 207 -32.13 11.90 -7.44
CA LEU A 207 -31.47 13.12 -7.00
C LEU A 207 -30.98 13.96 -8.19
N PHE A 208 -31.26 15.26 -8.21
CA PHE A 208 -30.60 16.22 -9.10
C PHE A 208 -29.89 17.26 -8.25
N ILE A 209 -28.56 17.18 -8.19
CA ILE A 209 -27.75 17.94 -7.26
C ILE A 209 -26.79 18.86 -8.02
N ILE A 210 -26.94 20.16 -7.77
CA ILE A 210 -26.08 21.20 -8.32
C ILE A 210 -24.98 21.48 -7.30
N ASP A 211 -23.73 21.26 -7.70
CA ASP A 211 -22.50 21.69 -7.05
C ASP A 211 -22.47 21.40 -5.53
N PRO A 212 -22.50 20.12 -5.10
CA PRO A 212 -22.66 19.75 -3.70
C PRO A 212 -21.44 20.12 -2.88
N VAL A 213 -21.57 21.10 -2.00
CA VAL A 213 -20.45 21.63 -1.19
C VAL A 213 -20.75 21.40 0.29
N PRO A 214 -19.96 20.60 1.02
CA PRO A 214 -20.18 20.33 2.45
C PRO A 214 -19.63 21.43 3.37
N GLY A 215 -18.76 22.30 2.87
CA GLY A 215 -18.06 23.37 3.59
C GLY A 215 -16.84 22.88 4.36
N ASP A 216 -15.67 23.27 3.86
CA ASP A 216 -14.35 22.84 4.31
C ASP A 216 -13.54 23.94 5.02
N CYS A 217 -14.23 24.89 5.67
CA CYS A 217 -13.61 26.03 6.32
C CYS A 217 -13.08 25.69 7.72
N TRP A 218 -11.77 25.58 7.94
CA TRP A 218 -11.20 25.54 9.29
C TRP A 218 -11.66 26.70 10.21
N PRO A 219 -11.94 26.48 11.52
CA PRO A 219 -11.92 25.19 12.21
C PRO A 219 -13.16 24.31 11.96
N VAL A 220 -14.20 24.85 11.32
CA VAL A 220 -15.46 24.15 11.04
C VAL A 220 -15.38 23.40 9.70
N THR A 221 -14.67 22.28 9.69
CA THR A 221 -14.63 21.38 8.51
C THR A 221 -15.61 20.25 8.72
N TRP A 222 -16.54 20.08 7.79
CA TRP A 222 -17.52 19.01 7.84
C TRP A 222 -16.90 17.68 7.43
N TYR A 223 -16.96 16.69 8.33
CA TYR A 223 -16.49 15.34 8.09
C TYR A 223 -17.66 14.36 8.18
N ASP A 224 -18.04 13.76 7.06
CA ASP A 224 -18.96 12.62 7.04
C ASP A 224 -18.66 11.76 5.81
N GLU A 225 -18.27 10.51 6.02
CA GLU A 225 -17.96 9.58 4.92
C GLU A 225 -19.19 9.28 4.03
N ARG A 226 -20.40 9.49 4.55
CA ARG A 226 -21.65 9.30 3.80
C ARG A 226 -21.78 10.29 2.65
N PHE A 227 -21.11 11.45 2.70
CA PHE A 227 -21.08 12.40 1.58
C PHE A 227 -20.58 11.76 0.28
N PHE A 228 -19.66 10.80 0.37
CA PHE A 228 -19.00 10.22 -0.79
C PHE A 228 -19.73 8.98 -1.34
N THR A 229 -20.88 8.60 -0.78
CA THR A 229 -21.61 7.41 -1.19
C THR A 229 -23.10 7.68 -1.34
N LEU A 230 -23.74 7.08 -2.34
CA LEU A 230 -25.18 7.10 -2.53
C LEU A 230 -25.77 5.76 -2.10
N PRO A 231 -26.74 5.74 -1.17
CA PRO A 231 -27.34 4.51 -0.68
C PRO A 231 -28.26 3.88 -1.74
N ALA A 232 -28.50 2.56 -1.63
CA ALA A 232 -29.22 1.76 -2.62
C ALA A 232 -30.69 2.19 -2.89
N VAL A 233 -31.28 2.97 -1.98
CA VAL A 233 -32.59 3.62 -2.20
C VAL A 233 -32.56 4.62 -3.36
N VAL A 234 -31.41 5.24 -3.64
CA VAL A 234 -31.22 6.15 -4.76
C VAL A 234 -31.08 5.33 -6.04
N LYS A 235 -31.99 5.51 -7.00
CA LYS A 235 -31.98 4.78 -8.28
C LYS A 235 -31.37 5.60 -9.42
N HIS A 236 -31.57 6.91 -9.40
CA HIS A 236 -30.97 7.83 -10.37
C HIS A 236 -30.39 9.05 -9.64
N ALA A 237 -29.20 9.49 -10.04
CA ALA A 237 -28.62 10.72 -9.55
C ALA A 237 -27.91 11.50 -10.67
N GLU A 238 -28.18 12.80 -10.77
CA GLU A 238 -27.47 13.73 -11.65
C GLU A 238 -26.71 14.77 -10.84
N PHE A 239 -25.41 14.91 -11.10
CA PHE A 239 -24.56 15.93 -10.49
C PHE A 239 -24.05 16.93 -11.52
N VAL A 240 -24.11 18.21 -11.16
CA VAL A 240 -23.63 19.31 -12.00
C VAL A 240 -22.57 20.10 -11.25
N TYR A 241 -21.35 20.20 -11.80
CA TYR A 241 -20.24 20.92 -11.18
C TYR A 241 -19.86 22.17 -11.99
N TYR A 242 -19.47 23.25 -11.32
CA TYR A 242 -19.08 24.51 -12.00
C TYR A 242 -17.56 24.61 -12.28
N GLU A 243 -17.14 25.00 -13.47
CA GLU A 243 -15.72 24.98 -13.85
C GLU A 243 -14.92 26.20 -13.35
N ASN A 244 -15.59 27.35 -13.18
CA ASN A 244 -14.98 28.65 -12.91
C ASN A 244 -15.24 29.14 -11.47
N GLU A 245 -15.69 28.26 -10.57
CA GLU A 245 -15.65 28.55 -9.15
C GLU A 245 -14.19 28.52 -8.66
N ARG A 246 -13.80 29.57 -7.93
CA ARG A 246 -12.41 29.80 -7.50
C ARG A 246 -12.29 30.24 -6.06
N SER A 247 -13.34 30.19 -5.24
CA SER A 247 -13.19 30.40 -3.81
C SER A 247 -12.17 29.40 -3.25
N ASP A 248 -11.14 29.88 -2.56
CA ASP A 248 -10.00 29.05 -2.16
C ASP A 248 -10.35 28.07 -1.03
N TRP A 249 -11.34 28.43 -0.21
CA TRP A 249 -11.92 27.58 0.83
C TRP A 249 -13.45 27.69 0.85
N GLY A 250 -14.11 26.70 1.45
CA GLY A 250 -15.56 26.68 1.71
C GLY A 250 -16.41 26.19 0.56
N PHE A 251 -15.85 26.06 -0.65
CA PHE A 251 -16.56 25.73 -1.90
C PHE A 251 -16.00 24.51 -2.65
N THR A 252 -15.22 23.67 -1.94
CA THR A 252 -14.76 22.39 -2.49
C THR A 252 -15.96 21.43 -2.58
N PRO A 253 -16.41 21.03 -3.78
CA PRO A 253 -17.54 20.13 -3.93
C PRO A 253 -17.12 18.68 -3.67
N ILE A 254 -18.07 17.83 -3.27
CA ILE A 254 -17.87 16.38 -3.10
C ILE A 254 -18.12 15.60 -4.39
N TYR A 255 -17.52 14.42 -4.49
CA TYR A 255 -17.73 13.47 -5.59
C TYR A 255 -18.33 12.16 -5.07
N PRO A 256 -19.67 12.03 -4.99
CA PRO A 256 -20.32 10.83 -4.46
C PRO A 256 -20.31 9.68 -5.46
N GLU A 257 -20.14 8.45 -4.99
CA GLU A 257 -20.18 7.20 -5.77
C GLU A 257 -21.39 6.32 -5.40
N GLY A 258 -21.84 5.46 -6.30
CA GLY A 258 -22.94 4.54 -6.03
C GLY A 258 -22.52 3.39 -5.12
N SER A 259 -23.35 3.04 -4.13
CA SER A 259 -23.14 1.83 -3.32
C SER A 259 -23.40 0.53 -4.09
N THR A 260 -24.17 0.58 -5.19
CA THR A 260 -24.55 -0.58 -5.99
C THR A 260 -24.45 -0.30 -7.48
N SER A 261 -24.24 -1.34 -8.29
CA SER A 261 -24.01 -1.22 -9.74
C SER A 261 -25.27 -0.97 -10.57
N ASP A 262 -26.47 -1.14 -9.99
CA ASP A 262 -27.77 -0.86 -10.64
C ASP A 262 -28.13 0.64 -10.64
N GLN A 263 -27.41 1.46 -9.87
CA GLN A 263 -27.67 2.90 -9.76
C GLN A 263 -27.19 3.63 -11.02
N ILE A 264 -28.04 4.51 -11.56
CA ILE A 264 -27.66 5.38 -12.67
C ILE A 264 -27.12 6.68 -12.10
N ILE A 265 -25.85 6.97 -12.35
CA ILE A 265 -25.22 8.21 -11.86
C ILE A 265 -24.62 8.98 -13.02
N VAL A 266 -25.18 10.15 -13.29
CA VAL A 266 -24.73 11.08 -14.33
C VAL A 266 -23.97 12.23 -13.66
N ARG A 267 -22.82 12.60 -14.20
CA ARG A 267 -22.02 13.73 -13.71
C ARG A 267 -21.57 14.58 -14.88
N ASN A 268 -21.77 15.89 -14.78
CA ASN A 268 -21.36 16.83 -15.82
C ASN A 268 -20.74 18.08 -15.20
N THR A 269 -19.82 18.71 -15.94
CA THR A 269 -19.35 20.06 -15.64
C THR A 269 -20.07 21.08 -16.52
N ILE A 270 -20.14 22.32 -16.03
CA ILE A 270 -20.62 23.48 -16.77
C ILE A 270 -19.80 24.73 -16.42
N PRO A 271 -19.58 25.66 -17.37
CA PRO A 271 -18.93 26.93 -17.10
C PRO A 271 -19.71 27.80 -16.11
N GLY A 272 -19.00 28.56 -15.28
CA GLY A 272 -19.58 29.44 -14.27
C GLY A 272 -18.94 29.30 -12.90
N HIS A 273 -19.27 30.22 -11.99
CA HIS A 273 -19.08 30.08 -10.55
C HIS A 273 -20.27 29.36 -9.88
N HIS A 274 -20.18 29.08 -8.59
CA HIS A 274 -21.13 28.30 -7.79
C HIS A 274 -22.61 28.72 -7.92
N GLY A 275 -22.89 30.00 -8.12
CA GLY A 275 -24.25 30.54 -8.24
C GLY A 275 -24.78 30.69 -9.68
N THR A 276 -23.98 30.36 -10.69
CA THR A 276 -24.25 30.73 -12.10
C THR A 276 -25.56 30.16 -12.63
N GLY A 277 -25.83 28.88 -12.37
CA GLY A 277 -27.06 28.20 -12.77
C GLY A 277 -28.27 28.49 -11.90
N SER A 278 -28.09 29.10 -10.73
CA SER A 278 -29.19 29.52 -9.84
C SER A 278 -29.61 30.97 -10.10
N ALA A 279 -28.65 31.86 -10.39
CA ALA A 279 -28.85 33.31 -10.46
C ALA A 279 -29.19 33.85 -11.86
N GLY A 280 -28.59 33.30 -12.92
CA GLY A 280 -28.82 33.78 -14.30
C GLY A 280 -28.37 35.22 -14.55
N THR A 281 -27.24 35.62 -13.98
CA THR A 281 -26.66 36.97 -14.06
C THR A 281 -25.23 36.94 -14.62
N ASN A 282 -24.72 38.12 -15.03
CA ASN A 282 -23.31 38.33 -15.42
C ASN A 282 -22.42 38.72 -14.22
N ALA A 283 -22.98 38.69 -13.01
CA ALA A 283 -22.27 39.05 -11.79
C ALA A 283 -21.60 37.85 -11.12
N SER A 284 -20.46 38.12 -10.47
CA SER A 284 -19.80 37.20 -9.55
C SER A 284 -20.58 37.05 -8.24
N GLN A 285 -20.13 36.13 -7.39
CA GLN A 285 -20.67 35.92 -6.03
C GLN A 285 -20.54 37.14 -5.10
N GLN A 286 -19.76 38.14 -5.47
CA GLN A 286 -19.63 39.43 -4.75
C GLN A 286 -20.63 40.48 -5.24
N ASN A 287 -21.59 40.08 -6.08
CA ASN A 287 -22.58 40.93 -6.73
C ASN A 287 -21.96 41.97 -7.68
N ILE A 288 -20.82 41.69 -8.31
CA ILE A 288 -20.16 42.60 -9.27
C ILE A 288 -20.21 41.99 -10.67
N VAL A 289 -20.65 42.77 -11.66
CA VAL A 289 -20.63 42.34 -13.07
C VAL A 289 -19.20 42.21 -13.57
N VAL A 290 -18.81 41.03 -14.04
CA VAL A 290 -17.46 40.76 -14.53
C VAL A 290 -17.41 40.29 -15.98
N SER A 291 -18.51 39.79 -16.54
CA SER A 291 -18.52 39.32 -17.93
C SER A 291 -18.18 40.46 -18.92
N PRO A 292 -17.27 40.24 -19.89
CA PRO A 292 -16.88 41.25 -20.89
C PRO A 292 -18.06 41.79 -21.70
N GLU A 293 -17.90 42.98 -22.27
CA GLU A 293 -18.89 43.57 -23.15
C GLU A 293 -19.32 42.62 -24.27
N LYS A 294 -20.61 42.60 -24.60
CA LYS A 294 -21.25 41.74 -25.64
C LYS A 294 -21.30 40.23 -25.31
N THR A 295 -20.72 39.78 -24.21
CA THR A 295 -20.81 38.38 -23.75
C THR A 295 -21.86 38.22 -22.65
N LYS A 296 -22.33 36.99 -22.40
CA LYS A 296 -23.37 36.69 -21.40
C LYS A 296 -23.13 35.36 -20.67
N ALA A 297 -23.20 35.39 -19.34
CA ALA A 297 -23.17 34.20 -18.50
C ALA A 297 -24.57 33.61 -18.20
N THR A 298 -25.64 34.28 -18.62
CA THR A 298 -27.03 33.90 -18.29
C THR A 298 -27.57 32.61 -18.92
N HIS A 299 -26.84 31.99 -19.86
CA HIS A 299 -27.33 30.83 -20.61
C HIS A 299 -27.38 29.54 -19.77
N VAL A 300 -26.50 29.41 -18.78
CA VAL A 300 -26.43 28.26 -17.89
C VAL A 300 -27.68 28.12 -17.03
N GLN A 301 -28.25 29.20 -16.50
CA GLN A 301 -29.52 29.15 -15.76
C GLN A 301 -30.65 28.55 -16.61
N LYS A 302 -30.71 28.91 -17.89
CA LYS A 302 -31.73 28.38 -18.82
C LYS A 302 -31.55 26.90 -19.06
N LEU A 303 -30.30 26.46 -19.23
CA LEU A 303 -29.98 25.04 -19.34
C LEU A 303 -30.41 24.28 -18.08
N MET A 304 -30.13 24.82 -16.89
CA MET A 304 -30.54 24.21 -15.61
C MET A 304 -32.06 24.10 -15.48
N LEU A 305 -32.81 25.15 -15.83
CA LEU A 305 -34.27 25.11 -15.85
C LEU A 305 -34.80 23.95 -16.72
N PHE A 306 -34.33 23.81 -17.96
CA PHE A 306 -34.77 22.71 -18.82
C PHE A 306 -34.29 21.33 -18.35
N LYS A 307 -33.08 21.23 -17.77
CA LYS A 307 -32.58 19.98 -17.21
C LYS A 307 -33.42 19.48 -16.04
N LEU A 308 -33.76 20.37 -15.11
CA LEU A 308 -34.63 20.04 -13.98
C LEU A 308 -36.03 19.65 -14.44
N LEU A 309 -36.60 20.34 -15.45
CA LEU A 309 -37.88 19.96 -16.05
C LEU A 309 -37.84 18.56 -16.67
N LYS A 310 -36.78 18.24 -17.42
CA LYS A 310 -36.58 16.90 -18.02
C LYS A 310 -36.46 15.84 -16.93
N PHE A 311 -35.57 16.05 -15.95
CA PHE A 311 -35.31 15.11 -14.86
C PHE A 311 -36.58 14.78 -14.08
N LEU A 312 -37.31 15.79 -13.62
CA LEU A 312 -38.54 15.60 -12.85
C LEU A 312 -39.63 14.92 -13.70
N LYS A 313 -39.77 15.28 -14.99
CA LYS A 313 -40.70 14.63 -15.92
C LYS A 313 -40.38 13.14 -16.08
N GLU A 314 -39.11 12.79 -16.30
CA GLU A 314 -38.65 11.41 -16.44
C GLU A 314 -38.85 10.59 -15.14
N HIS A 315 -39.08 11.26 -14.02
CA HIS A 315 -39.37 10.67 -12.71
C HIS A 315 -40.78 10.98 -12.20
N GLY A 316 -41.75 11.04 -13.11
CA GLY A 316 -43.17 10.96 -12.78
C GLY A 316 -43.77 12.24 -12.18
N VAL A 317 -43.14 13.40 -12.36
CA VAL A 317 -43.68 14.69 -11.93
C VAL A 317 -44.49 15.35 -13.04
N GLU A 318 -45.71 15.75 -12.71
CA GLU A 318 -46.58 16.53 -13.60
C GLU A 318 -46.34 18.03 -13.44
N PHE A 319 -46.46 18.77 -14.54
CA PHE A 319 -46.29 20.22 -14.58
C PHE A 319 -47.59 20.94 -14.92
N LYS A 320 -47.77 22.13 -14.34
CA LYS A 320 -48.88 23.03 -14.70
C LYS A 320 -48.57 23.79 -15.99
N ASN A 321 -49.60 24.34 -16.62
CA ASN A 321 -49.40 25.30 -17.72
C ASN A 321 -48.80 26.61 -17.16
N ALA A 322 -47.56 26.90 -17.52
CA ALA A 322 -46.80 28.02 -16.96
C ALA A 322 -46.14 28.90 -18.02
N GLN A 323 -46.83 29.21 -19.13
CA GLN A 323 -46.31 30.05 -20.23
C GLN A 323 -45.59 31.33 -19.75
N GLU A 324 -45.96 31.85 -18.58
CA GLU A 324 -45.31 32.98 -17.94
C GLU A 324 -43.79 32.84 -17.77
N ILE A 325 -43.24 31.62 -17.61
CA ILE A 325 -41.78 31.43 -17.49
C ILE A 325 -41.02 31.80 -18.76
N PHE A 326 -41.72 31.99 -19.89
CA PHE A 326 -41.15 32.45 -21.15
C PHE A 326 -41.34 33.94 -21.41
N HIS A 327 -41.95 34.71 -20.49
CA HIS A 327 -42.04 36.16 -20.65
C HIS A 327 -40.64 36.83 -20.61
N GLU A 328 -40.48 38.03 -21.17
CA GLU A 328 -39.15 38.69 -21.23
C GLU A 328 -38.43 38.88 -19.88
N PRO A 329 -39.11 39.25 -18.78
CA PRO A 329 -38.42 39.45 -17.52
C PRO A 329 -37.93 38.14 -16.88
N THR A 330 -38.39 36.97 -17.33
CA THR A 330 -38.27 35.70 -16.61
C THR A 330 -37.00 34.90 -16.94
N GLY A 331 -36.78 33.79 -16.22
CA GLY A 331 -35.64 32.87 -16.40
C GLY A 331 -35.35 32.51 -17.87
N LEU A 332 -36.36 32.02 -18.61
CA LEU A 332 -36.18 31.58 -20.00
C LEU A 332 -36.21 32.74 -21.01
N GLY A 333 -37.15 33.69 -20.88
CA GLY A 333 -37.29 34.83 -21.79
C GLY A 333 -37.97 34.52 -23.14
N ARG A 334 -38.50 35.57 -23.80
CA ARG A 334 -39.35 35.44 -25.01
C ARG A 334 -38.72 34.70 -26.18
N LYS A 335 -37.39 34.70 -26.30
CA LYS A 335 -36.68 34.06 -27.43
C LYS A 335 -36.86 32.54 -27.48
N TYR A 336 -37.27 31.93 -26.37
CA TYR A 336 -37.52 30.50 -26.29
C TYR A 336 -39.00 30.17 -26.49
N VAL A 337 -39.88 31.18 -26.66
CA VAL A 337 -41.31 30.99 -26.98
C VAL A 337 -41.50 30.36 -28.35
N SER A 338 -40.63 30.65 -29.33
CA SER A 338 -40.73 30.04 -30.66
C SER A 338 -40.50 28.53 -30.65
N LEU A 339 -39.89 27.98 -29.58
CA LEU A 339 -39.81 26.53 -29.36
C LEU A 339 -41.16 25.93 -28.97
N LEU A 340 -42.15 26.77 -28.64
CA LEU A 340 -43.54 26.42 -28.34
C LEU A 340 -44.50 26.78 -29.48
N ALA A 341 -44.02 27.37 -30.60
CA ALA A 341 -44.90 27.91 -31.65
C ALA A 341 -45.83 26.85 -32.26
N ASP A 342 -45.43 25.57 -32.20
CA ASP A 342 -46.20 24.41 -32.68
C ASP A 342 -47.03 23.72 -31.56
N LEU A 343 -46.99 24.22 -30.31
CA LEU A 343 -47.51 23.52 -29.12
C LEU A 343 -48.89 23.98 -28.61
N GLY A 344 -49.55 24.93 -29.27
CA GLY A 344 -50.88 25.43 -28.86
C GLY A 344 -50.87 26.19 -27.51
N ASP A 345 -52.02 26.28 -26.85
CA ASP A 345 -52.22 27.00 -25.58
C ASP A 345 -51.62 26.27 -24.36
N GLY A 346 -50.29 26.13 -24.28
CA GLY A 346 -49.63 25.77 -23.03
C GLY A 346 -48.17 25.33 -23.13
N ILE A 347 -47.54 25.10 -21.97
CA ILE A 347 -46.27 24.36 -21.89
C ILE A 347 -46.62 22.89 -21.73
N ASP A 348 -46.55 22.15 -22.82
CA ASP A 348 -46.54 20.70 -22.77
C ASP A 348 -45.07 20.23 -22.70
N VAL A 349 -44.59 19.98 -21.48
CA VAL A 349 -43.21 19.49 -21.24
C VAL A 349 -42.95 18.19 -22.01
N GLU A 350 -43.99 17.41 -22.31
CA GLU A 350 -43.85 16.17 -23.08
C GLU A 350 -43.45 16.40 -24.53
N LYS A 351 -43.85 17.54 -25.11
CA LYS A 351 -43.58 17.89 -26.51
C LYS A 351 -42.29 18.69 -26.70
N LEU A 352 -41.56 19.01 -25.63
CA LEU A 352 -40.28 19.70 -25.74
C LEU A 352 -39.21 18.77 -26.32
N ASP A 353 -38.57 19.20 -27.41
CA ASP A 353 -37.37 18.56 -27.97
C ASP A 353 -36.14 18.94 -27.12
N PHE A 354 -36.02 18.30 -25.95
CA PHE A 354 -34.90 18.51 -25.03
C PHE A 354 -33.52 18.33 -25.72
N PRO A 355 -33.28 17.31 -26.56
CA PRO A 355 -32.02 17.18 -27.29
C PRO A 355 -31.66 18.43 -28.10
N THR A 356 -32.59 18.97 -28.89
CA THR A 356 -32.35 20.19 -29.67
C THR A 356 -32.19 21.42 -28.78
N ILE A 357 -32.97 21.54 -27.71
CA ILE A 357 -32.90 22.67 -26.76
C ILE A 357 -31.54 22.70 -26.07
N PHE A 358 -31.10 21.57 -25.50
CA PHE A 358 -29.82 21.45 -24.82
C PHE A 358 -28.67 21.75 -25.77
N ARG A 359 -28.67 21.18 -26.98
CA ARG A 359 -27.63 21.44 -27.98
C ARG A 359 -27.49 22.94 -28.27
N LYS A 360 -28.60 23.63 -28.59
CA LYS A 360 -28.59 25.06 -28.88
C LYS A 360 -28.16 25.92 -27.68
N LEU A 361 -28.49 25.51 -26.45
CA LEU A 361 -28.05 26.21 -25.25
C LEU A 361 -26.57 26.00 -24.99
N TYR A 362 -26.06 24.79 -25.18
CA TYR A 362 -24.65 24.51 -25.09
C TYR A 362 -23.82 25.25 -26.16
N ASP A 363 -24.29 25.32 -27.40
CA ASP A 363 -23.69 26.17 -28.44
C ASP A 363 -23.56 27.62 -27.95
N LYS A 364 -24.60 28.17 -27.33
CA LYS A 364 -24.56 29.53 -26.78
C LYS A 364 -23.63 29.68 -25.59
N ILE A 365 -23.52 28.67 -24.73
CA ILE A 365 -22.57 28.66 -23.62
C ILE A 365 -21.14 28.64 -24.16
N TYR A 366 -20.86 27.78 -25.15
CA TYR A 366 -19.57 27.70 -25.83
C TYR A 366 -19.20 29.03 -26.51
N ASP A 367 -20.12 29.62 -27.28
CA ASP A 367 -19.95 30.95 -27.91
C ASP A 367 -19.64 32.06 -26.89
N ASN A 368 -20.07 31.91 -25.63
CA ASN A 368 -19.92 32.89 -24.56
C ASN A 368 -18.89 32.45 -23.50
N ARG A 369 -17.98 31.53 -23.80
CA ARG A 369 -16.99 31.00 -22.86
C ARG A 369 -16.26 32.10 -22.08
N ALA A 370 -15.85 33.18 -22.75
CA ALA A 370 -15.19 34.33 -22.13
C ALA A 370 -16.01 35.03 -21.03
N ALA A 371 -17.34 34.96 -21.07
CA ALA A 371 -18.20 35.49 -20.00
C ALA A 371 -18.05 34.70 -18.69
N TYR A 372 -17.80 33.39 -18.80
CA TYR A 372 -17.66 32.46 -17.69
C TYR A 372 -16.24 32.42 -17.17
N GLU A 373 -15.24 32.49 -18.06
CA GLU A 373 -13.82 32.58 -17.69
C GLU A 373 -13.51 33.88 -16.91
N ALA A 374 -14.29 34.93 -17.11
CA ALA A 374 -14.19 36.14 -16.27
C ALA A 374 -14.48 35.90 -14.78
N PHE A 375 -15.08 34.77 -14.42
CA PHE A 375 -15.25 34.37 -13.01
C PHE A 375 -13.99 33.73 -12.42
N ASP A 376 -13.00 33.36 -13.23
CA ASP A 376 -11.76 32.70 -12.77
C ASP A 376 -10.91 33.58 -11.84
N THR A 377 -11.19 34.89 -11.79
CA THR A 377 -10.53 35.84 -10.90
C THR A 377 -11.45 36.34 -9.79
N THR A 378 -12.55 35.63 -9.54
CA THR A 378 -13.58 36.02 -8.57
C THR A 378 -13.85 34.91 -7.59
N HIS A 379 -14.40 35.26 -6.44
CA HIS A 379 -14.66 34.33 -5.35
C HIS A 379 -15.84 34.78 -4.50
N TYR A 380 -16.28 33.91 -3.61
CA TYR A 380 -17.21 34.27 -2.56
C TYR A 380 -16.55 35.20 -1.54
N THR A 381 -17.33 36.08 -0.91
CA THR A 381 -16.79 37.11 -0.01
C THR A 381 -16.04 36.48 1.18
N LEU A 382 -14.80 36.93 1.45
CA LEU A 382 -13.93 36.41 2.51
C LEU A 382 -13.45 34.97 2.31
N MET A 383 -13.36 34.51 1.05
CA MET A 383 -12.98 33.14 0.69
C MET A 383 -11.72 33.01 -0.17
N GLY A 384 -11.09 34.14 -0.56
CA GLY A 384 -9.91 34.14 -1.42
C GLY A 384 -10.09 33.51 -2.81
N VAL A 385 -9.09 33.61 -3.68
CA VAL A 385 -9.14 33.07 -5.06
C VAL A 385 -8.10 31.98 -5.27
N ALA A 386 -8.52 30.72 -5.37
CA ALA A 386 -7.66 29.62 -5.76
C ALA A 386 -7.29 29.69 -7.25
N PRO A 387 -6.08 29.25 -7.64
CA PRO A 387 -5.68 29.18 -9.04
C PRO A 387 -6.47 28.13 -9.85
N GLN A 388 -6.97 27.09 -9.18
CA GLN A 388 -7.74 26.01 -9.77
C GLN A 388 -8.82 25.52 -8.81
N ARG A 389 -9.93 25.02 -9.37
CA ARG A 389 -10.99 24.44 -8.58
C ARG A 389 -10.57 23.09 -7.99
N LYS A 390 -10.68 22.97 -6.66
CA LYS A 390 -10.49 21.73 -5.91
C LYS A 390 -11.77 20.88 -5.95
N MET A 391 -11.64 19.60 -5.61
CA MET A 391 -12.74 18.66 -5.38
C MET A 391 -12.39 17.71 -4.23
N LEU A 392 -13.37 17.36 -3.41
CA LEU A 392 -13.23 16.47 -2.26
C LEU A 392 -13.68 15.06 -2.65
N ARG A 393 -12.79 14.08 -2.50
CA ARG A 393 -13.01 12.67 -2.84
C ARG A 393 -13.08 11.79 -1.59
N THR A 394 -13.47 10.53 -1.79
CA THR A 394 -13.55 9.49 -0.75
C THR A 394 -12.32 9.47 0.16
N GLY A 395 -12.56 9.34 1.48
CA GLY A 395 -11.51 9.46 2.49
C GLY A 395 -11.01 10.88 2.70
N HIS A 396 -11.83 11.89 2.37
CA HIS A 396 -11.55 13.32 2.52
C HIS A 396 -10.28 13.80 1.80
N LYS A 397 -9.93 13.16 0.69
CA LYS A 397 -8.76 13.57 -0.12
C LYS A 397 -9.13 14.69 -1.07
N TYR A 398 -8.34 15.76 -1.07
CA TYR A 398 -8.48 16.83 -2.04
C TYR A 398 -7.78 16.46 -3.35
N GLY A 399 -8.46 16.71 -4.46
CA GLY A 399 -7.91 16.67 -5.80
C GLY A 399 -8.31 17.92 -6.56
N LEU A 400 -7.91 18.00 -7.82
CA LEU A 400 -8.36 19.05 -8.73
C LEU A 400 -9.62 18.59 -9.46
N LEU A 401 -10.55 19.50 -9.73
CA LEU A 401 -11.71 19.17 -10.57
C LEU A 401 -11.27 18.62 -11.94
N THR A 402 -10.19 19.16 -12.49
CA THR A 402 -9.63 18.78 -13.80
C THR A 402 -9.00 17.39 -13.84
N GLU A 403 -8.68 16.79 -12.69
CA GLU A 403 -8.20 15.40 -12.61
C GLU A 403 -9.35 14.40 -12.90
N VAL A 404 -10.59 14.81 -12.68
CA VAL A 404 -11.79 13.98 -12.92
C VAL A 404 -12.57 14.44 -14.14
N PHE A 405 -12.58 15.75 -14.41
CA PHE A 405 -13.21 16.36 -15.57
C PHE A 405 -12.18 17.16 -16.37
N PRO A 406 -11.40 16.52 -17.25
CA PRO A 406 -10.39 17.20 -18.05
C PRO A 406 -10.99 18.35 -18.87
N LYS A 407 -10.23 19.44 -19.02
CA LYS A 407 -10.66 20.60 -19.83
C LYS A 407 -10.91 20.18 -21.28
N ASN A 408 -12.09 20.49 -21.80
CA ASN A 408 -12.44 20.24 -23.20
C ASN A 408 -12.26 21.51 -24.06
N THR A 409 -11.81 21.36 -25.31
CA THR A 409 -11.56 22.49 -26.23
C THR A 409 -12.56 22.63 -27.39
N GLY A 410 -13.56 21.74 -27.51
CA GLY A 410 -14.51 21.74 -28.62
C GLY A 410 -16.00 21.74 -28.25
N TYR A 411 -16.32 21.48 -26.99
CA TYR A 411 -17.69 21.51 -26.49
C TYR A 411 -17.69 21.87 -25.01
N VAL A 412 -18.89 21.93 -24.41
CA VAL A 412 -19.05 22.36 -23.01
C VAL A 412 -18.79 21.20 -22.06
N ASN A 413 -19.39 20.04 -22.33
CA ASN A 413 -19.25 18.80 -21.56
C ASN A 413 -19.64 17.57 -22.41
N GLU A 414 -19.57 16.37 -21.83
CA GLU A 414 -19.90 15.11 -22.52
C GLU A 414 -21.32 15.06 -23.10
N GLU A 415 -22.30 15.65 -22.41
CA GLU A 415 -23.67 15.73 -22.93
C GLU A 415 -23.75 16.61 -24.18
N HIS A 416 -23.08 17.77 -24.19
CA HIS A 416 -23.01 18.61 -25.39
C HIS A 416 -22.41 17.82 -26.57
N SER A 417 -21.32 17.10 -26.32
CA SER A 417 -20.68 16.24 -27.32
C SER A 417 -21.61 15.15 -27.85
N PHE A 418 -22.32 14.46 -26.95
CA PHE A 418 -23.29 13.42 -27.32
C PHE A 418 -24.40 13.99 -28.20
N LEU A 419 -24.98 15.14 -27.82
CA LEU A 419 -26.04 15.79 -28.58
C LEU A 419 -25.58 16.23 -29.97
N MET A 420 -24.33 16.69 -30.11
CA MET A 420 -23.75 17.04 -31.40
C MET A 420 -23.49 15.80 -32.28
N LYS A 421 -23.04 14.69 -31.68
CA LYS A 421 -22.91 13.39 -32.36
C LYS A 421 -24.25 12.91 -32.91
N GLU A 422 -25.29 12.91 -32.08
CA GLU A 422 -26.65 12.53 -32.50
C GLU A 422 -27.15 13.41 -33.65
N TYR A 423 -26.90 14.72 -33.55
CA TYR A 423 -27.25 15.66 -34.61
C TYR A 423 -26.48 15.40 -35.92
N PHE A 424 -25.18 15.06 -35.85
CA PHE A 424 -24.37 14.69 -37.01
C PHE A 424 -24.99 13.53 -37.80
N PHE A 425 -25.30 12.40 -37.14
CA PHE A 425 -25.88 11.24 -37.81
C PHE A 425 -27.30 11.53 -38.33
N LYS A 426 -28.07 12.32 -37.60
CA LYS A 426 -29.40 12.78 -38.02
C LYS A 426 -29.36 13.62 -39.31
N ILE A 427 -28.37 14.50 -39.49
CA ILE A 427 -28.21 15.29 -40.74
C ILE A 427 -28.09 14.38 -41.97
N PHE A 428 -27.51 13.20 -41.81
CA PHE A 428 -27.31 12.25 -42.91
C PHE A 428 -28.37 11.12 -42.96
N ASN A 429 -29.45 11.22 -42.19
CA ASN A 429 -30.50 10.20 -42.07
C ASN A 429 -29.94 8.81 -41.70
N VAL A 430 -29.05 8.78 -40.70
CA VAL A 430 -28.44 7.56 -40.18
C VAL A 430 -28.86 7.40 -38.72
N HIS A 431 -29.41 6.24 -38.37
CA HIS A 431 -29.70 5.89 -36.98
C HIS A 431 -28.38 5.67 -36.23
N SER A 432 -28.26 6.25 -35.05
CA SER A 432 -27.02 6.33 -34.25
C SER A 432 -26.83 5.14 -33.29
N ASP A 433 -27.73 4.16 -33.35
CA ASP A 433 -28.21 3.39 -32.20
C ASP A 433 -27.15 2.64 -31.36
N GLU A 434 -25.93 2.40 -31.84
CA GLU A 434 -24.98 1.54 -31.11
C GLU A 434 -23.49 1.87 -31.31
N THR A 435 -23.00 3.05 -30.91
CA THR A 435 -21.56 3.36 -31.02
C THR A 435 -20.94 3.85 -29.71
N LYS A 436 -20.71 2.92 -28.77
CA LYS A 436 -19.88 3.18 -27.57
C LYS A 436 -18.37 3.08 -27.87
N ASP A 437 -17.98 2.29 -28.87
CA ASP A 437 -16.59 2.09 -29.29
C ASP A 437 -16.11 3.21 -30.22
N LEU A 438 -14.93 3.77 -29.91
CA LEU A 438 -14.31 4.85 -30.67
C LEU A 438 -14.02 4.49 -32.13
N SER A 439 -13.51 3.27 -32.38
CA SER A 439 -13.19 2.81 -33.72
C SER A 439 -14.46 2.68 -34.57
N VAL A 440 -15.54 2.15 -33.98
CA VAL A 440 -16.85 2.02 -34.65
C VAL A 440 -17.44 3.39 -34.96
N LEU A 441 -17.27 4.37 -34.04
CA LEU A 441 -17.73 5.73 -34.24
C LEU A 441 -17.05 6.41 -35.44
N ILE A 442 -15.72 6.32 -35.53
CA ILE A 442 -14.96 6.88 -36.67
C ILE A 442 -15.32 6.17 -37.97
N ASN A 443 -15.34 4.83 -37.97
CA ASN A 443 -15.69 4.05 -39.15
C ASN A 443 -17.11 4.37 -39.64
N SER A 444 -18.05 4.62 -38.72
CA SER A 444 -19.41 5.03 -39.07
C SER A 444 -19.41 6.41 -39.71
N ALA A 445 -18.69 7.38 -39.13
CA ALA A 445 -18.58 8.72 -39.73
C ALA A 445 -17.89 8.69 -41.10
N GLN A 446 -16.82 7.92 -41.26
CA GLN A 446 -16.16 7.69 -42.56
C GLN A 446 -17.17 7.18 -43.59
N LYS A 447 -17.91 6.10 -43.27
CA LYS A 447 -18.91 5.52 -44.18
C LYS A 447 -20.01 6.51 -44.54
N VAL A 448 -20.50 7.26 -43.57
CA VAL A 448 -21.57 8.25 -43.75
C VAL A 448 -21.11 9.41 -44.63
N LEU A 449 -19.92 9.96 -44.36
CA LEU A 449 -19.33 11.03 -45.16
C LEU A 449 -19.05 10.55 -46.59
N SER A 450 -18.34 9.44 -46.75
CA SER A 450 -17.99 8.87 -48.05
C SER A 450 -19.23 8.60 -48.91
N LYS A 451 -20.23 7.91 -48.35
CA LYS A 451 -21.48 7.60 -49.06
C LYS A 451 -22.20 8.85 -49.54
N ASN A 452 -22.28 9.89 -48.71
CA ASN A 452 -23.00 11.11 -49.07
C ASN A 452 -22.20 12.01 -50.02
N ILE A 453 -20.88 12.12 -49.85
CA ILE A 453 -20.03 12.88 -50.78
C ILE A 453 -20.01 12.24 -52.18
N LYS A 454 -19.87 10.91 -52.26
CA LYS A 454 -19.94 10.16 -53.54
C LYS A 454 -21.34 10.19 -54.17
N LYS A 455 -22.41 10.34 -53.37
CA LYS A 455 -23.74 10.59 -53.94
C LYS A 455 -23.79 11.92 -54.67
N ILE A 456 -23.18 12.96 -54.11
CA ILE A 456 -23.22 14.32 -54.65
C ILE A 456 -22.48 14.42 -55.99
N SER A 457 -21.39 13.67 -56.18
CA SER A 457 -20.67 13.61 -57.46
C SER A 457 -21.50 13.02 -58.61
N ASN A 458 -22.61 12.33 -58.32
CA ASN A 458 -23.40 11.59 -59.29
C ASN A 458 -24.78 12.21 -59.61
N ILE A 459 -25.09 13.41 -59.09
CA ILE A 459 -26.44 13.99 -59.17
C ILE A 459 -26.63 14.77 -60.48
N SER A 460 -26.92 14.03 -61.55
CA SER A 460 -27.91 14.47 -62.54
C SER A 460 -29.25 13.88 -62.09
N SER A 461 -30.16 14.73 -61.60
CA SER A 461 -31.54 14.44 -61.15
C SER A 461 -31.73 13.80 -59.76
N SER A 462 -32.35 14.54 -58.84
CA SER A 462 -33.28 14.03 -57.80
C SER A 462 -33.72 15.16 -56.85
N LEU A 463 -34.91 15.71 -57.10
CA LEU A 463 -35.68 16.56 -56.19
C LEU A 463 -36.64 15.68 -55.38
N VAL A 464 -36.40 15.42 -54.09
CA VAL A 464 -37.45 15.12 -53.08
C VAL A 464 -36.99 15.56 -51.68
N GLU A 465 -37.98 15.96 -50.88
CA GLU A 465 -38.01 16.75 -49.65
C GLU A 465 -37.37 16.16 -48.36
N HIS A 466 -37.06 17.11 -47.46
CA HIS A 466 -36.70 17.07 -46.02
C HIS A 466 -35.22 16.93 -45.58
N SER A 467 -34.94 17.66 -44.49
CA SER A 467 -33.65 17.99 -43.83
C SER A 467 -32.38 17.79 -44.67
N ILE A 468 -32.01 18.86 -45.38
CA ILE A 468 -30.77 19.03 -46.18
C ILE A 468 -30.42 17.79 -47.02
N SER A 469 -30.91 17.73 -48.27
CA SER A 469 -30.46 16.71 -49.22
C SER A 469 -28.93 16.75 -49.38
N PRO A 470 -28.24 15.64 -49.68
CA PRO A 470 -26.80 15.64 -49.90
C PRO A 470 -26.35 16.72 -50.91
N ALA A 471 -27.13 16.94 -51.98
CA ALA A 471 -26.89 18.03 -52.93
C ALA A 471 -26.90 19.43 -52.27
N ALA A 472 -27.87 19.68 -51.37
CA ALA A 472 -27.98 20.94 -50.65
C ALA A 472 -26.80 21.20 -49.69
N ILE A 473 -26.03 20.18 -49.29
CA ILE A 473 -24.81 20.39 -48.50
C ILE A 473 -23.74 21.12 -49.33
N LEU A 474 -23.55 20.80 -50.61
CA LEU A 474 -22.57 21.52 -51.45
C LEU A 474 -23.10 22.85 -52.00
N ASP A 475 -24.41 23.00 -52.17
CA ASP A 475 -24.98 24.23 -52.70
C ASP A 475 -25.22 25.30 -51.60
N ASN A 476 -25.14 24.93 -50.32
CA ASN A 476 -25.39 25.83 -49.19
C ASN A 476 -24.21 25.89 -48.21
N GLU A 477 -23.61 27.07 -48.08
CA GLU A 477 -22.49 27.31 -47.16
C GLU A 477 -22.86 27.04 -45.69
N ASN A 478 -24.09 27.38 -45.27
CA ASN A 478 -24.56 27.11 -43.91
C ASN A 478 -24.66 25.60 -43.65
N ALA A 479 -25.11 24.82 -44.65
CA ALA A 479 -25.16 23.37 -44.53
C ALA A 479 -23.77 22.74 -44.41
N ARG A 480 -22.78 23.20 -45.18
CA ARG A 480 -21.37 22.77 -45.00
C ARG A 480 -20.86 23.10 -43.61
N LYS A 481 -21.13 24.30 -43.14
CA LYS A 481 -20.70 24.76 -41.81
C LYS A 481 -21.33 23.91 -40.70
N ASP A 482 -22.61 23.56 -40.81
CA ASP A 482 -23.30 22.69 -39.86
C ASP A 482 -22.70 21.27 -39.83
N VAL A 483 -22.38 20.70 -41.00
CA VAL A 483 -21.68 19.41 -41.08
C VAL A 483 -20.26 19.49 -40.50
N LEU A 484 -19.49 20.53 -40.83
CA LEU A 484 -18.13 20.71 -40.28
C LEU A 484 -18.16 20.88 -38.76
N ASN A 485 -19.09 21.68 -38.23
CA ASN A 485 -19.23 21.88 -36.79
C ASN A 485 -19.60 20.57 -36.07
N SER A 486 -20.55 19.82 -36.62
CA SER A 486 -21.00 18.55 -36.02
C SER A 486 -19.96 17.43 -36.15
N PHE A 487 -19.21 17.36 -37.27
CA PHE A 487 -18.05 16.47 -37.41
C PHE A 487 -16.89 16.88 -36.48
N GLY A 488 -16.65 18.18 -36.31
CA GLY A 488 -15.68 18.69 -35.34
C GLY A 488 -15.99 18.25 -33.92
N ALA A 489 -17.27 18.32 -33.51
CA ALA A 489 -17.70 17.82 -32.21
C ALA A 489 -17.54 16.30 -32.06
N LEU A 490 -17.73 15.54 -33.15
CA LEU A 490 -17.45 14.10 -33.18
C LEU A 490 -15.95 13.81 -32.95
N ILE A 491 -15.06 14.50 -33.66
CA ILE A 491 -13.61 14.38 -33.47
C ILE A 491 -13.27 14.66 -32.00
N GLN A 492 -13.80 15.75 -31.44
CA GLN A 492 -13.56 16.13 -30.06
C GLN A 492 -14.09 15.11 -29.06
N ARG A 493 -15.17 14.38 -29.38
CA ARG A 493 -15.66 13.26 -28.57
C ARG A 493 -14.63 12.14 -28.50
N VAL A 494 -14.10 11.76 -29.66
CA VAL A 494 -13.02 10.77 -29.77
C VAL A 494 -11.81 11.24 -28.97
N SER A 495 -11.43 12.50 -29.14
CA SER A 495 -10.33 13.14 -28.40
C SER A 495 -10.53 13.04 -26.90
N LEU A 496 -11.69 13.42 -26.36
CA LEU A 496 -11.93 13.36 -24.92
C LEU A 496 -11.88 11.94 -24.39
N GLN A 497 -12.57 11.01 -25.05
CA GLN A 497 -12.56 9.62 -24.59
C GLN A 497 -11.13 9.06 -24.62
N TYR A 498 -10.31 9.44 -25.60
CA TYR A 498 -8.88 9.14 -25.59
C TYR A 498 -8.13 9.81 -24.43
N LEU A 499 -8.43 11.06 -24.08
CA LEU A 499 -7.80 11.77 -22.96
C LEU A 499 -8.22 11.24 -21.58
N THR A 500 -9.40 10.64 -21.45
CA THR A 500 -9.97 10.19 -20.17
C THR A 500 -9.73 8.71 -19.88
N GLU A 501 -9.60 7.87 -20.91
CA GLU A 501 -9.43 6.43 -20.75
C GLU A 501 -8.02 6.07 -20.24
N ASP A 502 -7.95 5.07 -19.36
CA ASP A 502 -6.66 4.53 -18.90
C ASP A 502 -6.13 3.51 -19.90
N TRP A 503 -5.40 4.01 -20.89
CA TRP A 503 -4.79 3.18 -21.92
C TRP A 503 -3.70 2.24 -21.40
N SER A 504 -3.27 2.34 -20.13
CA SER A 504 -2.25 1.44 -19.59
C SER A 504 -2.76 0.00 -19.36
N GLU A 505 -4.08 -0.21 -19.33
CA GLU A 505 -4.66 -1.55 -19.18
C GLU A 505 -4.52 -2.40 -20.46
N GLU A 506 -4.13 -3.67 -20.32
CA GLU A 506 -3.91 -4.59 -21.44
C GLU A 506 -5.14 -4.75 -22.34
N ARG A 507 -6.34 -4.83 -21.75
CA ARG A 507 -7.62 -4.89 -22.50
C ARG A 507 -7.86 -3.66 -23.38
N LYS A 508 -7.41 -2.48 -22.93
CA LYS A 508 -7.62 -1.19 -23.62
C LYS A 508 -6.61 -0.97 -24.74
N GLN A 509 -5.45 -1.63 -24.70
CA GLN A 509 -4.45 -1.52 -25.77
C GLN A 509 -5.00 -2.01 -27.12
N LYS A 510 -5.86 -3.03 -27.13
CA LYS A 510 -6.49 -3.51 -28.37
C LYS A 510 -7.48 -2.49 -28.95
N GLU A 511 -8.36 -1.94 -28.12
CA GLU A 511 -9.29 -0.87 -28.51
C GLU A 511 -8.53 0.34 -29.09
N LYS A 512 -7.38 0.70 -28.49
CA LYS A 512 -6.52 1.78 -28.97
C LYS A 512 -5.94 1.52 -30.36
N GLN A 513 -5.45 0.29 -30.60
CA GLN A 513 -4.93 -0.09 -31.92
C GLN A 513 -6.03 0.00 -32.99
N ASP A 514 -7.23 -0.49 -32.67
CA ASP A 514 -8.36 -0.45 -33.60
C ASP A 514 -8.82 0.99 -33.88
N LEU A 515 -8.75 1.88 -32.87
CA LEU A 515 -8.93 3.33 -33.03
C LEU A 515 -7.90 3.94 -34.00
N PHE A 516 -6.61 3.65 -33.83
CA PHE A 516 -5.55 4.20 -34.70
C PHE A 516 -5.72 3.71 -36.15
N ILE A 517 -6.12 2.45 -36.34
CA ILE A 517 -6.45 1.90 -37.66
C ILE A 517 -7.63 2.67 -38.29
N ALA A 518 -8.69 2.95 -37.52
CA ALA A 518 -9.84 3.71 -38.00
C ALA A 518 -9.47 5.16 -38.36
N ILE A 519 -8.58 5.80 -37.59
CA ILE A 519 -8.05 7.13 -37.89
C ILE A 519 -7.28 7.12 -39.22
N ILE A 520 -6.41 6.14 -39.45
CA ILE A 520 -5.66 6.03 -40.71
C ILE A 520 -6.63 5.79 -41.88
N ALA A 521 -7.66 4.96 -41.68
CA ALA A 521 -8.64 4.65 -42.71
C ALA A 521 -9.45 5.88 -43.16
N ILE A 522 -9.84 6.77 -42.24
CA ILE A 522 -10.59 7.97 -42.60
C ILE A 522 -9.76 8.98 -43.41
N PHE A 523 -8.45 9.13 -43.13
CA PHE A 523 -7.57 9.98 -43.94
C PHE A 523 -7.37 9.42 -45.35
N LYS A 524 -7.19 8.11 -45.49
CA LYS A 524 -7.13 7.45 -46.81
C LYS A 524 -8.42 7.67 -47.61
N GLU A 525 -9.58 7.61 -46.96
CA GLU A 525 -10.85 7.92 -47.61
C GLU A 525 -10.90 9.39 -48.06
N PHE A 526 -10.40 10.33 -47.27
CA PHE A 526 -10.31 11.73 -47.71
C PHE A 526 -9.43 11.88 -48.94
N ASP A 527 -8.28 11.20 -49.01
CA ASP A 527 -7.42 11.22 -50.19
C ASP A 527 -8.12 10.67 -51.44
N GLU A 528 -8.92 9.62 -51.30
CA GLU A 528 -9.76 9.07 -52.38
C GLU A 528 -10.84 10.08 -52.81
N LEU A 529 -11.54 10.70 -51.85
CA LEU A 529 -12.59 11.69 -52.13
C LEU A 529 -12.03 12.96 -52.78
N LEU A 530 -10.78 13.33 -52.49
CA LEU A 530 -10.10 14.46 -53.13
C LEU A 530 -9.82 14.23 -54.62
N GLN A 531 -9.83 12.98 -55.10
CA GLN A 531 -9.68 12.67 -56.53
C GLN A 531 -10.96 12.94 -57.34
N ILE A 532 -12.09 13.23 -56.69
CA ILE A 532 -13.32 13.58 -57.38
C ILE A 532 -13.15 14.97 -58.00
N ASP A 533 -13.34 15.08 -59.32
CA ASP A 533 -13.21 16.33 -60.08
C ASP A 533 -14.42 17.26 -59.87
N ASN A 534 -14.50 17.82 -58.66
CA ASN A 534 -15.49 18.83 -58.27
C ASN A 534 -14.86 19.80 -57.25
N PRO A 535 -14.66 21.09 -57.59
CA PRO A 535 -14.01 22.04 -56.70
C PRO A 535 -14.68 22.21 -55.33
N GLY A 536 -16.02 22.16 -55.28
CA GLY A 536 -16.79 22.26 -54.04
C GLY A 536 -16.61 21.05 -53.13
N ILE A 537 -16.55 19.84 -53.70
CA ILE A 537 -16.20 18.62 -52.96
C ILE A 537 -14.76 18.72 -52.44
N GLN A 538 -13.82 19.12 -53.29
CA GLN A 538 -12.41 19.21 -52.91
C GLN A 538 -12.18 20.21 -51.76
N GLU A 539 -12.80 21.39 -51.81
CA GLU A 539 -12.73 22.37 -50.71
C GLU A 539 -13.35 21.84 -49.42
N PHE A 540 -14.50 21.18 -49.53
CA PHE A 540 -15.20 20.59 -48.38
C PHE A 540 -14.40 19.45 -47.74
N VAL A 541 -13.83 18.54 -48.53
CA VAL A 541 -12.98 17.44 -48.04
C VAL A 541 -11.68 17.96 -47.46
N LYS A 542 -11.04 18.99 -48.04
CA LYS A 542 -9.88 19.67 -47.43
C LYS A 542 -10.21 20.24 -46.05
N SER A 543 -11.41 20.78 -45.88
CA SER A 543 -11.88 21.29 -44.58
C SER A 543 -12.06 20.16 -43.56
N LEU A 544 -12.63 19.01 -43.96
CA LEU A 544 -12.73 17.82 -43.11
C LEU A 544 -11.34 17.29 -42.72
N TYR A 545 -10.43 17.17 -43.69
CA TYR A 545 -9.05 16.72 -43.48
C TYR A 545 -8.34 17.63 -42.48
N SER A 546 -8.37 18.95 -42.70
CA SER A 546 -7.73 19.93 -41.82
C SER A 546 -8.32 19.91 -40.42
N LEU A 547 -9.64 19.73 -40.30
CA LEU A 547 -10.32 19.63 -39.01
C LEU A 547 -9.91 18.37 -38.24
N SER A 548 -9.81 17.21 -38.90
CA SER A 548 -9.31 15.96 -38.32
C SER A 548 -7.86 16.08 -37.87
N LEU A 549 -6.98 16.63 -38.72
CA LEU A 549 -5.57 16.85 -38.40
C LEU A 549 -5.42 17.76 -37.17
N LYS A 550 -6.09 18.91 -37.18
CA LYS A 550 -6.08 19.84 -36.06
C LYS A 550 -6.58 19.19 -34.77
N GLY A 551 -7.64 18.38 -34.85
CA GLY A 551 -8.17 17.65 -33.70
C GLY A 551 -7.16 16.69 -33.09
N ILE A 552 -6.44 15.91 -33.90
CA ILE A 552 -5.40 14.98 -33.43
C ILE A 552 -4.24 15.75 -32.79
N THR A 553 -3.71 16.78 -33.46
CA THR A 553 -2.61 17.59 -32.93
C THR A 553 -2.98 18.28 -31.62
N GLN A 554 -4.19 18.83 -31.52
CA GLN A 554 -4.70 19.42 -30.28
C GLN A 554 -4.85 18.39 -29.16
N THR A 555 -5.32 17.18 -29.48
CA THR A 555 -5.45 16.09 -28.50
C THR A 555 -4.09 15.68 -27.96
N ALA A 556 -3.10 15.51 -28.83
CA ALA A 556 -1.73 15.19 -28.42
C ALA A 556 -1.11 16.31 -27.55
N GLY A 557 -1.29 17.57 -27.97
CA GLY A 557 -0.85 18.73 -27.19
C GLY A 557 -1.51 18.80 -25.81
N GLN A 558 -2.82 18.52 -25.74
CA GLN A 558 -3.57 18.50 -24.48
C GLN A 558 -3.13 17.36 -23.57
N GLN A 559 -2.92 16.16 -24.09
CA GLN A 559 -2.45 15.03 -23.28
C GLN A 559 -1.04 15.30 -22.73
N HIS A 560 -0.16 15.89 -23.54
CA HIS A 560 1.15 16.32 -23.06
C HIS A 560 1.04 17.34 -21.92
N ALA A 561 0.12 18.32 -22.03
CA ALA A 561 -0.13 19.31 -20.99
C ALA A 561 -0.72 18.67 -19.71
N ASN A 562 -1.69 17.76 -19.83
CA ASN A 562 -2.27 17.04 -18.70
C ASN A 562 -1.17 16.26 -17.92
N LEU A 563 -0.34 15.49 -18.62
CA LEU A 563 0.76 14.75 -18.00
C LEU A 563 1.86 15.66 -17.42
N GLN A 564 2.05 16.85 -17.99
CA GLN A 564 2.93 17.87 -17.41
C GLN A 564 2.39 18.40 -16.09
N ASP A 565 1.08 18.67 -16.02
CA ASP A 565 0.45 19.21 -14.82
C ASP A 565 0.46 18.17 -13.70
N ASP A 566 0.15 16.90 -14.00
CA ASP A 566 0.27 15.79 -13.05
C ASP A 566 1.70 15.63 -12.54
N PHE A 567 2.69 15.71 -13.44
CA PHE A 567 4.10 15.66 -13.06
C PHE A 567 4.48 16.82 -12.14
N ASN A 568 4.08 18.05 -12.48
CA ASN A 568 4.38 19.24 -11.67
C ASN A 568 3.76 19.13 -10.26
N ARG A 569 2.52 18.63 -10.17
CA ARG A 569 1.84 18.37 -8.89
C ARG A 569 2.65 17.39 -8.04
N LEU A 570 3.07 16.26 -8.61
CA LEU A 570 3.84 15.25 -7.89
C LEU A 570 5.27 15.71 -7.54
N GLN A 571 5.90 16.51 -8.40
CA GLN A 571 7.24 17.07 -8.19
C GLN A 571 7.29 18.16 -7.12
N THR A 572 6.19 18.87 -6.87
CA THR A 572 6.15 19.97 -5.90
C THR A 572 6.65 19.50 -4.53
N SER A 573 7.62 20.22 -3.98
CA SER A 573 8.29 19.84 -2.73
C SER A 573 7.37 19.97 -1.53
N THR A 574 7.59 19.15 -0.50
CA THR A 574 6.85 19.21 0.77
C THR A 574 6.87 20.62 1.36
N ASP A 575 8.00 21.31 1.30
CA ASP A 575 8.14 22.66 1.85
C ASP A 575 7.31 23.69 1.07
N THR A 576 7.24 23.57 -0.27
CA THR A 576 6.38 24.45 -1.10
C THR A 576 4.90 24.23 -0.80
N ASN A 577 4.50 22.97 -0.63
CA ASN A 577 3.14 22.62 -0.21
C ASN A 577 2.84 23.12 1.20
N LEU A 578 3.78 23.02 2.16
CA LEU A 578 3.59 23.53 3.51
C LEU A 578 3.45 25.06 3.52
N LYS A 579 4.26 25.79 2.73
CA LYS A 579 4.08 27.25 2.55
C LYS A 579 2.67 27.58 2.09
N SER A 580 2.21 26.89 1.04
CA SER A 580 0.88 27.10 0.46
C SER A 580 -0.23 26.74 1.45
N PHE A 581 -0.08 25.62 2.18
CA PHE A 581 -1.01 25.15 3.20
C PHE A 581 -1.17 26.17 4.34
N PHE A 582 -0.07 26.59 4.96
CA PHE A 582 -0.13 27.56 6.06
C PHE A 582 -0.52 28.96 5.60
N ASN A 583 -0.16 29.35 4.38
CA ASN A 583 -0.64 30.60 3.79
C ASN A 583 -2.17 30.60 3.66
N GLY A 584 -2.75 29.53 3.08
CA GLY A 584 -4.19 29.35 2.98
C GLY A 584 -4.84 29.33 4.36
N LEU A 585 -4.28 28.57 5.31
CA LEU A 585 -4.78 28.49 6.69
C LEU A 585 -4.81 29.85 7.39
N LEU A 586 -3.74 30.64 7.32
CA LEU A 586 -3.69 31.97 7.93
C LEU A 586 -4.62 32.96 7.25
N THR A 587 -4.67 32.94 5.91
CA THR A 587 -5.59 33.77 5.11
C THR A 587 -7.03 33.48 5.54
N GLN A 588 -7.35 32.21 5.75
CA GLN A 588 -8.65 31.76 6.19
C GLN A 588 -8.98 32.17 7.64
N ILE A 589 -8.11 31.86 8.61
CA ILE A 589 -8.33 32.16 10.03
C ILE A 589 -8.47 33.68 10.25
N ASN A 590 -7.59 34.46 9.61
CA ASN A 590 -7.57 35.91 9.75
C ASN A 590 -8.59 36.63 8.84
N LYS A 591 -9.23 35.90 7.92
CA LYS A 591 -10.10 36.47 6.87
C LYS A 591 -9.39 37.58 6.07
N ASP A 592 -8.10 37.39 5.81
CA ASP A 592 -7.22 38.36 5.15
C ASP A 592 -6.89 37.89 3.74
N GLU A 593 -7.62 38.39 2.75
CA GLU A 593 -7.52 37.94 1.36
C GLU A 593 -6.29 38.47 0.60
N ARG A 594 -5.44 39.30 1.23
CA ARG A 594 -4.26 39.91 0.56
C ARG A 594 -3.34 38.89 -0.08
N TYR A 595 -3.27 37.67 0.48
CA TYR A 595 -2.39 36.59 0.05
C TYR A 595 -3.14 35.44 -0.64
N SER A 596 -4.37 35.68 -1.10
CA SER A 596 -5.22 34.61 -1.66
C SER A 596 -4.91 34.24 -3.12
N ASN A 597 -4.25 35.10 -3.90
CA ASN A 597 -3.89 34.85 -5.31
C ASN A 597 -2.56 34.09 -5.51
N GLY A 598 -2.21 33.20 -4.58
CA GLY A 598 -0.94 32.46 -4.61
C GLY A 598 0.29 33.25 -4.15
N GLU A 599 0.14 34.52 -3.75
CA GLU A 599 1.16 35.23 -2.99
C GLU A 599 1.28 34.63 -1.59
N ILE A 600 2.50 34.41 -1.11
CA ILE A 600 2.73 33.84 0.22
C ILE A 600 2.96 34.96 1.23
N ASN A 601 2.26 34.90 2.36
CA ASN A 601 2.41 35.82 3.48
C ASN A 601 3.90 35.94 3.88
N PRO A 602 4.47 37.17 3.97
CA PRO A 602 5.87 37.40 4.31
C PRO A 602 6.33 36.72 5.60
N GLU A 603 5.45 36.54 6.58
CA GLU A 603 5.77 35.85 7.82
C GLU A 603 6.02 34.35 7.60
N ILE A 604 5.22 33.72 6.73
CA ILE A 604 5.46 32.33 6.32
C ILE A 604 6.78 32.24 5.55
N ILE A 605 7.08 33.20 4.67
CA ILE A 605 8.37 33.24 3.97
C ILE A 605 9.53 33.28 4.98
N GLN A 606 9.46 34.17 5.98
CA GLN A 606 10.50 34.31 7.01
C GLN A 606 10.73 33.02 7.82
N ILE A 607 9.67 32.28 8.15
CA ILE A 607 9.79 30.99 8.85
C ILE A 607 10.61 30.00 8.02
N PHE A 608 10.32 29.88 6.73
CA PHE A 608 10.99 28.92 5.84
C PHE A 608 12.41 29.35 5.44
N GLU A 609 12.70 30.65 5.46
CA GLU A 609 14.04 31.20 5.22
C GLU A 609 14.93 31.19 6.48
N SER A 610 14.37 30.83 7.64
CA SER A 610 15.13 30.78 8.89
C SER A 610 16.20 29.66 8.88
N PRO A 611 17.39 29.91 9.46
CA PRO A 611 18.41 28.87 9.63
C PRO A 611 17.91 27.65 10.42
N GLN A 612 16.98 27.85 11.34
CA GLN A 612 16.39 26.80 12.16
C GLN A 612 15.48 25.89 11.33
N PHE A 613 14.63 26.45 10.46
CA PHE A 613 13.82 25.63 9.55
C PHE A 613 14.69 24.86 8.55
N ALA A 614 15.78 25.45 8.07
CA ALA A 614 16.72 24.78 7.18
C ALA A 614 17.34 23.50 7.80
N GLN A 615 17.51 23.46 9.12
CA GLN A 615 17.96 22.25 9.83
C GLN A 615 16.92 21.12 9.81
N LEU A 616 15.65 21.44 9.54
CA LEU A 616 14.54 20.48 9.47
C LEU A 616 14.36 19.88 8.07
N ALA A 617 15.23 20.17 7.09
CA ALA A 617 15.05 19.75 5.69
C ALA A 617 14.68 18.26 5.53
N ASN A 618 15.32 17.37 6.29
CA ASN A 618 15.12 15.92 6.25
C ASN A 618 14.24 15.38 7.41
N TYR A 619 13.54 16.24 8.15
CA TYR A 619 12.66 15.83 9.25
C TYR A 619 11.25 15.51 8.75
N PRO A 620 10.50 14.62 9.44
CA PRO A 620 9.09 14.36 9.19
C PRO A 620 8.24 15.63 9.12
N VAL A 621 7.17 15.57 8.31
CA VAL A 621 6.25 16.70 8.11
C VAL A 621 5.60 17.18 9.41
N SER A 622 5.29 16.27 10.34
CA SER A 622 4.73 16.62 11.65
C SER A 622 5.68 17.50 12.48
N ILE A 623 6.99 17.25 12.41
CA ILE A 623 8.01 18.06 13.10
C ILE A 623 8.15 19.43 12.44
N LYS A 624 8.10 19.49 11.10
CA LYS A 624 8.07 20.77 10.37
C LYS A 624 6.82 21.58 10.73
N ILE A 625 5.65 20.94 10.78
CA ILE A 625 4.37 21.56 11.18
C ILE A 625 4.45 22.05 12.63
N GLN A 626 4.97 21.25 13.55
CA GLN A 626 5.16 21.67 14.94
C GLN A 626 6.00 22.95 15.03
N TYR A 627 7.14 23.00 14.34
CA TYR A 627 7.97 24.20 14.32
C TYR A 627 7.21 25.42 13.76
N ILE A 628 6.49 25.26 12.64
CA ILE A 628 5.70 26.34 12.06
C ILE A 628 4.62 26.83 13.04
N CYS A 629 3.93 25.90 13.72
CA CYS A 629 2.93 26.25 14.74
C CYS A 629 3.54 27.03 15.92
N GLU A 630 4.71 26.62 16.40
CA GLU A 630 5.45 27.32 17.46
C GLU A 630 5.85 28.74 17.03
N GLN A 631 6.24 28.95 15.77
CA GLN A 631 6.58 30.29 15.25
C GLN A 631 5.35 31.18 15.03
N LEU A 632 4.24 30.61 14.58
CA LEU A 632 3.00 31.37 14.37
C LEU A 632 2.28 31.72 15.67
N GLY A 633 2.47 30.92 16.73
CA GLY A 633 2.01 31.21 18.07
C GLY A 633 0.52 31.57 18.13
N GLU A 634 0.21 32.75 18.67
CA GLU A 634 -1.16 33.22 18.90
C GLU A 634 -1.98 33.49 17.61
N LYS A 635 -1.36 33.43 16.43
CA LYS A 635 -2.03 33.62 15.14
C LYS A 635 -2.81 32.39 14.68
N LEU A 636 -2.57 31.25 15.33
CA LEU A 636 -3.36 30.03 15.19
C LEU A 636 -4.37 29.92 16.34
N SER A 637 -5.42 29.12 16.15
CA SER A 637 -6.44 28.92 17.19
C SER A 637 -5.84 28.37 18.49
N LYS A 638 -6.24 28.92 19.65
CA LYS A 638 -5.73 28.57 20.99
C LYS A 638 -6.60 27.57 21.75
N ASP A 639 -7.69 27.10 21.15
CA ASP A 639 -8.69 26.28 21.86
C ASP A 639 -8.23 24.83 22.10
N GLU A 640 -7.05 24.45 21.61
CA GLU A 640 -6.49 23.09 21.72
C GLU A 640 -5.03 23.07 22.15
N SER A 641 -4.55 21.91 22.66
CA SER A 641 -3.13 21.72 22.94
C SER A 641 -2.32 21.74 21.64
N LEU A 642 -1.05 22.16 21.73
CA LEU A 642 -0.13 22.17 20.57
C LEU A 642 -0.04 20.78 19.91
N GLU A 643 -0.01 19.72 20.71
CA GLU A 643 0.04 18.32 20.21
C GLU A 643 -1.20 17.98 19.38
N SER A 644 -2.42 18.30 19.87
CA SER A 644 -3.68 18.11 19.13
C SER A 644 -3.68 18.91 17.83
N LEU A 645 -3.29 20.18 17.89
CA LEU A 645 -3.25 21.05 16.72
C LEU A 645 -2.28 20.51 15.66
N VAL A 646 -1.09 20.07 16.06
CA VAL A 646 -0.09 19.48 15.16
C VAL A 646 -0.63 18.19 14.53
N GLU A 647 -1.29 17.32 15.30
CA GLU A 647 -1.90 16.10 14.76
C GLU A 647 -2.97 16.43 13.71
N GLN A 648 -3.89 17.35 14.01
CA GLN A 648 -4.96 17.74 13.09
C GLN A 648 -4.43 18.42 11.83
N LEU A 649 -3.47 19.34 11.96
CA LEU A 649 -2.86 20.01 10.80
C LEU A 649 -2.01 19.07 9.96
N THR A 650 -1.34 18.09 10.58
CA THR A 650 -0.59 17.04 9.85
C THR A 650 -1.56 16.21 9.01
N LYS A 651 -2.64 15.74 9.63
CA LYS A 651 -3.66 14.96 8.91
C LYS A 651 -4.28 15.75 7.77
N ARG A 652 -4.67 17.00 8.01
CA ARG A 652 -5.22 17.88 6.98
C ARG A 652 -4.21 18.14 5.86
N PHE A 653 -2.94 18.36 6.19
CA PHE A 653 -1.89 18.50 5.18
C PHE A 653 -1.78 17.24 4.30
N GLU A 654 -1.84 16.05 4.90
CA GLU A 654 -1.84 14.78 4.17
C GLU A 654 -3.09 14.59 3.30
N GLU A 655 -4.26 15.05 3.75
CA GLU A 655 -5.50 15.06 2.96
C GLU A 655 -5.41 15.97 1.72
N HIS A 656 -4.71 17.10 1.83
CA HIS A 656 -4.54 18.05 0.73
C HIS A 656 -3.40 17.72 -0.24
N TYR A 657 -2.26 17.23 0.28
CA TYR A 657 -1.01 17.14 -0.47
C TYR A 657 -0.34 15.77 -0.39
N GLY A 658 -0.93 14.81 0.32
CA GLY A 658 -0.42 13.45 0.41
C GLY A 658 -0.46 12.76 -0.95
N SER A 659 0.69 12.21 -1.37
CA SER A 659 0.83 11.43 -2.60
C SER A 659 1.19 9.98 -2.29
N SER A 660 0.78 9.04 -3.15
CA SER A 660 1.10 7.62 -3.02
C SER A 660 2.05 7.12 -4.12
N LEU A 661 2.85 6.08 -3.85
CA LEU A 661 3.68 5.45 -4.89
C LEU A 661 2.84 4.95 -6.08
N ALA A 662 1.59 4.56 -5.86
CA ALA A 662 0.67 4.14 -6.90
C ALA A 662 0.32 5.29 -7.88
N GLU A 663 0.21 6.53 -7.40
CA GLU A 663 0.00 7.70 -8.26
C GLU A 663 1.22 7.96 -9.16
N PHE A 664 2.42 7.86 -8.61
CA PHE A 664 3.67 7.98 -9.38
C PHE A 664 3.79 6.87 -10.42
N GLU A 665 3.50 5.63 -10.01
CA GLU A 665 3.50 4.48 -10.90
C GLU A 665 2.49 4.63 -12.03
N LYS A 666 1.27 5.09 -11.73
CA LYS A 666 0.25 5.36 -12.74
C LYS A 666 0.72 6.40 -13.75
N LEU A 667 1.21 7.56 -13.29
CA LEU A 667 1.70 8.62 -14.17
C LEU A 667 2.88 8.14 -15.03
N TYR A 668 3.80 7.37 -14.47
CA TYR A 668 4.93 6.80 -15.21
C TYR A 668 4.46 5.93 -16.37
N HIS A 669 3.50 5.02 -16.13
CA HIS A 669 2.94 4.16 -17.17
C HIS A 669 2.17 4.97 -18.22
N GLN A 670 1.37 5.95 -17.82
CA GLN A 670 0.65 6.84 -18.75
C GLN A 670 1.62 7.61 -19.66
N ILE A 671 2.72 8.13 -19.11
CA ILE A 671 3.78 8.78 -19.90
C ILE A 671 4.39 7.79 -20.91
N LYS A 672 4.68 6.54 -20.51
CA LYS A 672 5.23 5.52 -21.41
C LYS A 672 4.27 5.19 -22.55
N VAL A 673 3.01 4.94 -22.25
CA VAL A 673 1.98 4.65 -23.26
C VAL A 673 1.86 5.81 -24.25
N PHE A 674 1.87 7.05 -23.76
CA PHE A 674 1.71 8.21 -24.62
C PHE A 674 2.95 8.48 -25.50
N ILE A 675 4.16 8.15 -25.03
CA ILE A 675 5.37 8.16 -25.87
C ILE A 675 5.18 7.25 -27.09
N ASP A 676 4.70 6.02 -26.88
CA ASP A 676 4.47 5.06 -27.97
C ASP A 676 3.39 5.56 -28.94
N ASP A 677 2.34 6.21 -28.43
CA ASP A 677 1.25 6.77 -29.23
C ASP A 677 1.72 7.92 -30.12
N ILE A 678 2.50 8.85 -29.58
CA ILE A 678 3.08 9.96 -30.35
C ILE A 678 4.06 9.43 -31.41
N GLU A 679 4.87 8.43 -31.08
CA GLU A 679 5.79 7.79 -32.03
C GLU A 679 5.02 7.12 -33.18
N ALA A 680 3.90 6.45 -32.87
CA ALA A 680 3.03 5.86 -33.87
C ALA A 680 2.39 6.93 -34.78
N LEU A 681 1.86 8.02 -34.21
CA LEU A 681 1.28 9.13 -34.96
C LEU A 681 2.32 9.83 -35.86
N GLY A 682 3.55 10.00 -35.38
CA GLY A 682 4.66 10.57 -36.16
C GLY A 682 5.04 9.75 -37.40
N ARG A 683 4.74 8.44 -37.40
CA ARG A 683 4.97 7.56 -38.55
C ARG A 683 3.84 7.54 -39.57
N VAL A 684 2.68 8.16 -39.28
CA VAL A 684 1.56 8.22 -40.21
C VAL A 684 1.88 9.24 -41.30
N ARG A 685 1.99 8.78 -42.55
CA ARG A 685 2.34 9.61 -43.72
C ARG A 685 1.44 10.84 -43.83
N GLU A 686 0.16 10.65 -43.58
CA GLU A 686 -0.90 11.66 -43.67
C GLU A 686 -0.75 12.77 -42.59
N LEU A 687 0.07 12.52 -41.55
CA LEU A 687 0.35 13.45 -40.44
C LEU A 687 1.78 14.04 -40.48
N ALA A 688 2.55 13.79 -41.55
CA ALA A 688 3.97 14.16 -41.62
C ALA A 688 4.26 15.66 -41.39
N THR A 689 3.31 16.55 -41.66
CA THR A 689 3.47 17.99 -41.40
C THR A 689 3.58 18.34 -39.91
N GLU A 690 3.12 17.45 -39.03
CA GLU A 690 3.11 17.64 -37.57
C GLU A 690 4.18 16.80 -36.84
N GLU A 691 5.01 16.05 -37.57
CA GLU A 691 6.03 15.14 -37.00
C GLU A 691 6.97 15.85 -36.01
N ALA A 692 7.37 17.09 -36.32
CA ALA A 692 8.24 17.87 -35.44
C ALA A 692 7.59 18.20 -34.07
N VAL A 693 6.27 18.41 -34.05
CA VAL A 693 5.50 18.66 -32.82
C VAL A 693 5.48 17.39 -31.97
N PHE A 694 5.18 16.26 -32.59
CA PHE A 694 5.17 14.95 -31.96
C PHE A 694 6.54 14.58 -31.37
N HIS A 695 7.62 14.68 -32.15
CA HIS A 695 8.96 14.38 -31.67
C HIS A 695 9.40 15.27 -30.48
N LYS A 696 9.03 16.55 -30.50
CA LYS A 696 9.29 17.47 -29.37
C LYS A 696 8.61 16.99 -28.08
N HIS A 697 7.35 16.56 -28.15
CA HIS A 697 6.62 16.05 -26.98
C HIS A 697 7.23 14.75 -26.46
N GLU A 698 7.57 13.82 -27.36
CA GLU A 698 8.21 12.55 -27.02
C GLU A 698 9.50 12.76 -26.18
N LEU A 699 10.40 13.63 -26.65
CA LEU A 699 11.67 13.91 -25.97
C LEU A 699 11.48 14.53 -24.57
N LEU A 700 10.49 15.42 -24.41
CA LEU A 700 10.16 16.01 -23.12
C LEU A 700 9.57 14.98 -22.15
N LEU A 701 8.71 14.08 -22.64
CA LEU A 701 8.08 13.03 -21.85
C LEU A 701 9.10 11.98 -21.36
N ARG A 702 10.07 11.60 -22.20
CA ARG A 702 11.15 10.69 -21.79
C ARG A 702 11.95 11.24 -20.61
N LYS A 703 12.31 12.53 -20.66
CA LYS A 703 13.00 13.22 -19.56
C LYS A 703 12.17 13.22 -18.28
N LYS A 704 10.86 13.50 -18.37
CA LYS A 704 9.95 13.49 -17.21
C LYS A 704 9.80 12.11 -16.59
N ALA A 705 9.72 11.05 -17.40
CA ALA A 705 9.64 9.69 -16.89
C ALA A 705 10.85 9.34 -16.00
N GLU A 706 12.05 9.77 -16.39
CA GLU A 706 13.26 9.62 -15.59
C GLU A 706 13.23 10.49 -14.32
N MET A 707 12.84 11.76 -14.45
CA MET A 707 12.71 12.66 -13.29
C MET A 707 11.67 12.15 -12.28
N LEU A 708 10.60 11.51 -12.73
CA LEU A 708 9.55 10.99 -11.86
C LEU A 708 10.08 9.87 -10.94
N ILE A 709 11.03 9.07 -11.41
CA ILE A 709 11.73 8.05 -10.60
C ILE A 709 12.53 8.74 -9.48
N ASP A 710 13.25 9.80 -9.82
CA ASP A 710 14.05 10.57 -8.87
C ASP A 710 13.18 11.25 -7.79
N VAL A 711 12.10 11.92 -8.21
CA VAL A 711 11.16 12.56 -7.29
C VAL A 711 10.50 11.55 -6.35
N ALA A 712 10.07 10.39 -6.86
CA ALA A 712 9.52 9.33 -6.02
C ALA A 712 10.56 8.81 -5.01
N ALA A 713 11.82 8.65 -5.44
CA ALA A 713 12.90 8.19 -4.58
C ALA A 713 13.17 9.19 -3.44
N GLN A 714 13.13 10.49 -3.74
CA GLN A 714 13.20 11.54 -2.72
C GLN A 714 12.03 11.41 -1.71
N LYS A 715 10.79 11.43 -2.19
CA LYS A 715 9.60 11.50 -1.32
C LYS A 715 9.36 10.26 -0.46
N PHE A 716 9.63 9.07 -0.98
CA PHE A 716 9.26 7.82 -0.31
C PHE A 716 10.43 7.09 0.36
N TYR A 717 11.66 7.32 -0.09
CA TYR A 717 12.82 6.59 0.42
C TYR A 717 13.82 7.50 1.15
N ARG A 718 14.18 8.65 0.57
CA ARG A 718 15.13 9.60 1.20
C ARG A 718 14.55 10.23 2.47
N ASP A 719 13.32 10.73 2.39
CA ASP A 719 12.71 11.52 3.47
C ASP A 719 12.02 10.65 4.56
N ARG A 720 12.12 9.32 4.46
CA ARG A 720 11.42 8.35 5.34
C ARG A 720 12.34 7.23 5.86
N PRO A 721 13.40 7.55 6.63
CA PRO A 721 14.39 6.56 7.05
C PRO A 721 13.84 5.42 7.92
N ASN A 722 12.73 5.64 8.64
CA ASN A 722 12.11 4.66 9.55
C ASN A 722 10.80 4.04 9.02
N ALA A 723 10.34 4.44 7.84
CA ALA A 723 9.06 4.04 7.27
C ALA A 723 9.17 3.82 5.75
N LEU A 724 10.24 3.14 5.35
CA LEU A 724 10.46 2.76 3.96
C LEU A 724 9.30 1.88 3.47
N PRO A 725 8.81 2.06 2.22
CA PRO A 725 7.75 1.24 1.63
C PRO A 725 8.05 -0.26 1.64
N GLU A 726 7.08 -1.10 1.33
CA GLU A 726 7.33 -2.55 1.12
C GLU A 726 8.37 -2.80 0.02
N PRO A 727 9.18 -3.88 0.12
CA PRO A 727 10.18 -4.23 -0.89
C PRO A 727 9.58 -4.31 -2.29
N ALA A 728 10.25 -3.69 -3.27
CA ALA A 728 9.73 -3.67 -4.62
C ALA A 728 9.81 -5.04 -5.32
N ALA A 729 8.73 -5.41 -6.01
CA ALA A 729 8.73 -6.56 -6.91
C ALA A 729 9.56 -6.27 -8.18
N LYS A 730 10.19 -7.30 -8.73
CA LYS A 730 11.07 -7.18 -9.89
C LYS A 730 10.30 -6.74 -11.14
N GLY A 731 10.87 -5.81 -11.91
CA GLY A 731 10.28 -5.25 -13.13
C GLY A 731 9.24 -4.15 -12.89
N THR A 732 9.00 -3.75 -11.64
CA THR A 732 8.01 -2.72 -11.30
C THR A 732 8.60 -1.31 -11.25
N PHE A 733 7.75 -0.29 -11.35
CA PHE A 733 8.17 1.10 -11.13
C PHE A 733 8.81 1.28 -9.75
N LYS A 734 8.24 0.65 -8.72
CA LYS A 734 8.79 0.69 -7.35
C LYS A 734 10.24 0.20 -7.29
N GLU A 735 10.61 -0.80 -8.09
CA GLU A 735 11.99 -1.31 -8.13
C GLU A 735 12.94 -0.28 -8.74
N LEU A 736 12.51 0.41 -9.80
CA LEU A 736 13.29 1.49 -10.41
C LEU A 736 13.55 2.61 -9.39
N VAL A 737 12.52 3.00 -8.63
CA VAL A 737 12.60 4.01 -7.58
C VAL A 737 13.52 3.57 -6.45
N GLU A 738 13.36 2.37 -5.92
CA GLU A 738 14.18 1.84 -4.83
C GLU A 738 15.66 1.74 -5.24
N ARG A 739 15.95 1.23 -6.45
CA ARG A 739 17.32 1.16 -6.99
C ARG A 739 17.93 2.55 -7.17
N HIS A 740 17.15 3.50 -7.68
CA HIS A 740 17.60 4.89 -7.82
C HIS A 740 17.89 5.50 -6.44
N ALA A 741 17.05 5.25 -5.45
CA ALA A 741 17.25 5.71 -4.08
C ALA A 741 18.50 5.11 -3.41
N ILE A 742 18.76 3.82 -3.62
CA ILE A 742 19.99 3.15 -3.17
C ILE A 742 21.21 3.81 -3.83
N SER A 743 21.16 4.04 -5.14
CA SER A 743 22.28 4.59 -5.91
C SER A 743 22.56 6.07 -5.63
N GLN A 744 21.54 6.90 -5.49
CA GLN A 744 21.67 8.37 -5.44
C GLN A 744 21.54 8.94 -4.03
N TYR A 745 20.76 8.30 -3.16
CA TYR A 745 20.47 8.79 -1.80
C TYR A 745 21.08 7.91 -0.70
N GLY A 746 21.80 6.84 -1.05
CA GLY A 746 22.45 5.96 -0.08
C GLY A 746 21.45 5.21 0.81
N VAL A 747 20.21 5.03 0.33
CA VAL A 747 19.18 4.24 1.04
C VAL A 747 19.66 2.80 1.19
N VAL A 748 19.32 2.19 2.32
CA VAL A 748 19.74 0.83 2.66
C VAL A 748 19.26 -0.15 1.60
N ASP A 749 20.22 -0.85 0.97
CA ASP A 749 19.94 -1.97 0.09
C ASP A 749 19.51 -3.18 0.93
N ARG A 750 18.19 -3.31 1.13
CA ARG A 750 17.57 -4.39 1.91
C ARG A 750 17.91 -5.76 1.36
N VAL A 751 17.98 -5.91 0.03
CA VAL A 751 18.35 -7.17 -0.63
C VAL A 751 19.81 -7.53 -0.31
N LYS A 752 20.71 -6.55 -0.29
CA LYS A 752 22.11 -6.76 0.10
C LYS A 752 22.24 -7.07 1.59
N GLN A 753 21.47 -6.42 2.46
CA GLN A 753 21.42 -6.74 3.89
C GLN A 753 20.92 -8.16 4.12
N GLU A 754 19.77 -8.53 3.56
CA GLU A 754 19.21 -9.89 3.63
C GLU A 754 20.20 -10.92 3.10
N LYS A 755 20.85 -10.66 1.95
CA LYS A 755 21.92 -11.54 1.44
C LYS A 755 23.08 -11.67 2.40
N SER A 756 23.47 -10.59 3.09
CA SER A 756 24.55 -10.65 4.08
C SER A 756 24.15 -11.44 5.32
N VAL A 757 22.90 -11.28 5.79
CA VAL A 757 22.34 -12.03 6.92
C VAL A 757 22.24 -13.51 6.55
N LEU A 758 21.65 -13.84 5.40
CA LEU A 758 21.58 -15.21 4.89
C LEU A 758 22.98 -15.81 4.66
N ALA A 759 23.96 -15.03 4.20
CA ALA A 759 25.34 -15.50 4.08
C ALA A 759 25.97 -15.80 5.44
N GLN A 760 25.67 -14.98 6.45
CA GLN A 760 26.11 -15.20 7.83
C GLN A 760 25.44 -16.43 8.44
N GLU A 761 24.13 -16.59 8.27
CA GLU A 761 23.40 -17.79 8.69
C GLU A 761 23.93 -19.04 7.98
N LYS A 762 24.18 -18.97 6.67
CA LYS A 762 24.80 -20.08 5.91
C LYS A 762 26.19 -20.41 6.46
N LYS A 763 26.99 -19.41 6.80
CA LYS A 763 28.32 -19.62 7.41
C LYS A 763 28.22 -20.28 8.79
N GLU A 764 27.26 -19.85 9.60
CA GLU A 764 27.01 -20.44 10.92
C GLU A 764 26.53 -21.89 10.80
N LEU A 765 25.57 -22.17 9.91
CA LEU A 765 25.10 -23.52 9.61
C LEU A 765 26.23 -24.41 9.07
N THR A 766 27.08 -23.88 8.19
CA THR A 766 28.25 -24.62 7.68
C THR A 766 29.22 -24.95 8.82
N SER A 767 29.48 -24.00 9.72
CA SER A 767 30.33 -24.20 10.90
C SER A 767 29.73 -25.22 11.87
N GLN A 768 28.41 -25.25 12.03
CA GLN A 768 27.72 -26.25 12.84
C GLN A 768 27.81 -27.65 12.22
N ILE A 769 27.65 -27.76 10.90
CA ILE A 769 27.83 -29.01 10.15
C ILE A 769 29.26 -29.54 10.32
N GLU A 770 30.28 -28.69 10.18
CA GLU A 770 31.68 -29.07 10.38
C GLU A 770 31.94 -29.57 11.81
N ARG A 771 31.43 -28.88 12.84
CA ARG A 771 31.53 -29.33 14.24
C ARG A 771 30.83 -30.67 14.45
N MET A 772 29.65 -30.89 13.86
CA MET A 772 28.96 -32.18 13.95
C MET A 772 29.74 -33.29 13.24
N GLN A 773 30.33 -33.02 12.08
CA GLN A 773 31.16 -33.97 11.36
C GLN A 773 32.41 -34.34 12.17
N GLN A 774 33.10 -33.36 12.76
CA GLN A 774 34.22 -33.61 13.68
C GLN A 774 33.79 -34.47 14.88
N ASN A 775 32.68 -34.12 15.55
CA ASN A 775 32.13 -34.91 16.65
C ASN A 775 31.79 -36.34 16.23
N LEU A 776 31.29 -36.55 15.01
CA LEU A 776 31.03 -37.89 14.48
C LEU A 776 32.33 -38.67 14.22
N VAL A 777 33.37 -38.02 13.69
CA VAL A 777 34.69 -38.63 13.50
C VAL A 777 35.32 -39.00 14.85
N GLU A 778 35.30 -38.10 15.82
CA GLU A 778 35.80 -38.34 17.17
C GLU A 778 35.05 -39.49 17.86
N ARG A 779 33.72 -39.49 17.80
CA ARG A 779 32.91 -40.60 18.35
C ARG A 779 33.19 -41.92 17.65
N LYS A 780 33.39 -41.93 16.33
CA LYS A 780 33.78 -43.14 15.59
C LYS A 780 35.17 -43.63 16.02
N GLN A 781 36.15 -42.74 16.16
CA GLN A 781 37.48 -43.09 16.65
C GLN A 781 37.43 -43.61 18.08
N GLN A 782 36.61 -43.01 18.94
CA GLN A 782 36.43 -43.44 20.32
C GLN A 782 35.76 -44.81 20.38
N LEU A 783 34.74 -45.06 19.55
CA LEU A 783 34.10 -46.36 19.42
C LEU A 783 35.09 -47.45 18.98
N GLU A 784 35.95 -47.17 18.00
CA GLU A 784 36.97 -48.12 17.53
C GLU A 784 38.07 -48.35 18.58
N LYS A 785 38.49 -47.32 19.31
CA LYS A 785 39.39 -47.48 20.48
C LYS A 785 38.73 -48.38 21.53
N THR A 786 37.48 -48.15 21.89
CA THR A 786 36.74 -48.96 22.87
C THR A 786 36.59 -50.41 22.42
N LYS A 787 36.28 -50.66 21.13
CA LYS A 787 36.26 -52.03 20.56
C LYS A 787 37.62 -52.72 20.67
N THR A 788 38.70 -51.99 20.41
CA THR A 788 40.06 -52.54 20.47
C THR A 788 40.45 -52.92 21.89
N VAL A 789 40.12 -52.07 22.88
CA VAL A 789 40.33 -52.37 24.31
C VAL A 789 39.52 -53.59 24.75
N LEU A 790 38.23 -53.66 24.38
CA LEU A 790 37.38 -54.81 24.73
C LEU A 790 37.88 -56.12 24.12
N LYS A 791 38.40 -56.08 22.88
CA LYS A 791 39.00 -57.25 22.22
C LYS A 791 40.29 -57.70 22.93
N ALA A 792 41.12 -56.75 23.38
CA ALA A 792 42.34 -57.03 24.13
C ALA A 792 42.06 -57.63 25.51
N GLU A 793 41.05 -57.13 26.25
CA GLU A 793 40.62 -57.72 27.52
C GLU A 793 40.09 -59.14 27.36
N ARG A 794 39.28 -59.38 26.31
CA ARG A 794 38.76 -60.72 26.02
C ARG A 794 39.89 -61.70 25.73
N ASN A 795 40.92 -61.27 25.01
CA ASN A 795 42.11 -62.09 24.73
C ASN A 795 42.96 -62.33 25.98
N LYS A 796 43.18 -61.32 26.84
CA LYS A 796 43.88 -61.48 28.12
C LYS A 796 43.18 -62.45 29.07
N LYS A 797 41.84 -62.44 29.10
CA LYS A 797 41.05 -63.35 29.94
C LYS A 797 41.14 -64.81 29.46
N ILE A 798 41.20 -65.01 28.14
CA ILE A 798 41.42 -66.33 27.52
C ILE A 798 42.86 -66.82 27.78
N GLU A 799 43.85 -65.92 27.78
CA GLU A 799 45.26 -66.23 28.06
C GLU A 799 45.49 -66.56 29.56
N TYR A 800 44.87 -65.82 30.48
CA TYR A 800 44.90 -66.09 31.93
C TYR A 800 44.28 -67.44 32.30
N SER A 801 43.21 -67.83 31.60
CA SER A 801 42.56 -69.14 31.77
C SER A 801 43.44 -70.31 31.30
N LYS A 802 44.39 -70.08 30.39
CA LYS A 802 45.30 -71.11 29.86
C LYS A 802 46.59 -71.25 30.67
N ALA A 803 47.02 -70.20 31.39
CA ALA A 803 48.27 -70.21 32.16
C ALA A 803 48.15 -70.78 33.60
N LEU A 804 46.94 -70.93 34.14
CA LEU A 804 46.71 -71.44 35.51
C LEU A 804 46.58 -72.97 35.61
N ASN A 805 46.77 -73.71 34.52
CA ASN A 805 46.68 -75.18 34.45
C ASN A 805 48.03 -75.88 34.17
N ASP A 806 49.18 -75.24 34.44
CA ASP A 806 50.53 -75.82 34.30
C ASP A 806 51.12 -76.18 35.68
N GLU A 807 51.39 -77.48 35.92
CA GLU A 807 51.90 -78.01 37.20
C GLU A 807 53.25 -77.36 37.62
N ASN A 808 54.10 -76.95 36.67
CA ASN A 808 55.38 -76.34 37.00
C ASN A 808 55.25 -74.93 37.59
N GLU A 809 54.21 -74.17 37.22
CA GLU A 809 53.98 -72.82 37.77
C GLU A 809 53.44 -72.88 39.21
N VAL A 810 52.74 -73.97 39.57
CA VAL A 810 52.27 -74.22 40.94
C VAL A 810 53.45 -74.45 41.89
N GLU A 811 54.47 -75.19 41.47
CA GLU A 811 55.68 -75.42 42.29
C GLU A 811 56.45 -74.12 42.56
N HIS A 812 56.59 -73.26 41.56
CA HIS A 812 57.24 -71.95 41.72
C HIS A 812 56.41 -71.02 42.62
N LEU A 813 55.08 -71.07 42.54
CA LEU A 813 54.21 -70.30 43.44
C LEU A 813 54.34 -70.78 44.89
N LEU A 814 54.42 -72.10 45.10
CA LEU A 814 54.63 -72.69 46.42
C LEU A 814 56.01 -72.33 46.98
N LEU A 815 57.07 -72.35 46.16
CA LEU A 815 58.40 -71.88 46.57
C LEU A 815 58.35 -70.42 47.05
N ILE A 816 57.76 -69.53 46.24
CA ILE A 816 57.69 -68.11 46.56
C ILE A 816 56.91 -67.90 47.86
N LYS A 817 55.70 -68.45 47.97
CA LYS A 817 54.82 -68.21 49.11
C LYS A 817 55.27 -68.92 50.39
N LYS A 818 55.81 -70.14 50.31
CA LYS A 818 56.14 -70.95 51.51
C LYS A 818 57.60 -70.85 51.94
N LYS A 819 58.53 -70.40 51.07
CA LYS A 819 59.96 -70.36 51.39
C LYS A 819 60.55 -68.96 51.22
N LEU A 820 60.53 -68.40 50.01
CA LEU A 820 61.28 -67.19 49.71
C LEU A 820 60.71 -65.92 50.37
N ILE A 821 59.39 -65.75 50.37
CA ILE A 821 58.74 -64.62 51.07
C ILE A 821 59.03 -64.70 52.57
N PRO A 822 58.74 -65.81 53.28
CA PRO A 822 59.02 -65.92 54.72
C PRO A 822 60.48 -65.66 55.07
N LEU A 823 61.44 -66.23 54.32
CA LEU A 823 62.88 -66.02 54.56
C LEU A 823 63.29 -64.55 54.37
N THR A 824 62.73 -63.88 53.35
CA THR A 824 63.06 -62.49 53.04
C THR A 824 62.40 -61.53 54.03
N GLU A 825 61.16 -61.80 54.45
CA GLU A 825 60.47 -61.05 55.50
C GLU A 825 61.15 -61.20 56.86
N GLU A 826 61.58 -62.42 57.23
CA GLU A 826 62.29 -62.67 58.48
C GLU A 826 63.62 -61.91 58.54
N TYR A 827 64.40 -61.95 57.46
CA TYR A 827 65.65 -61.19 57.40
C TYR A 827 65.41 -59.67 57.38
N LEU A 828 64.40 -59.20 56.65
CA LEU A 828 64.01 -57.79 56.63
C LEU A 828 63.53 -57.29 57.99
N ALA A 829 62.74 -58.08 58.70
CA ALA A 829 62.25 -57.77 60.04
C ALA A 829 63.41 -57.66 61.04
N TRP A 830 64.37 -58.57 60.97
CA TRP A 830 65.58 -58.49 61.78
C TRP A 830 66.43 -57.26 61.44
N LEU A 831 66.64 -56.94 60.15
CA LEU A 831 67.36 -55.72 59.77
C LEU A 831 66.69 -54.46 60.32
N ARG A 832 65.35 -54.38 60.23
CA ARG A 832 64.58 -53.27 60.81
C ARG A 832 64.71 -53.21 62.33
N SER A 833 64.73 -54.36 63.01
CA SER A 833 64.93 -54.41 64.47
C SER A 833 66.34 -54.00 64.91
N GLN A 834 67.33 -53.92 64.01
CA GLN A 834 68.64 -53.36 64.35
C GLN A 834 68.63 -51.83 64.43
N LEU A 835 67.66 -51.18 63.77
CA LEU A 835 67.45 -49.73 63.76
C LEU A 835 66.40 -49.26 64.78
N SER A 836 65.49 -50.14 65.20
CA SER A 836 64.48 -49.85 66.22
C SER A 836 65.04 -50.11 67.62
N ASP A 837 64.79 -49.20 68.57
CA ASP A 837 65.22 -49.18 70.00
C ASP A 837 66.60 -48.55 70.32
N ARG A 838 66.90 -47.34 69.80
CA ARG A 838 68.05 -46.55 70.30
C ARG A 838 67.65 -45.12 70.72
N PRO A 839 68.15 -44.62 71.88
CA PRO A 839 67.90 -43.25 72.34
C PRO A 839 68.34 -42.20 71.32
N LYS A 840 67.51 -41.18 71.10
CA LYS A 840 67.75 -40.11 70.10
C LYS A 840 69.08 -39.38 70.27
N GLU A 841 69.69 -39.42 71.45
CA GLU A 841 70.99 -38.78 71.68
C GLU A 841 72.15 -39.47 70.91
N LEU A 842 71.97 -40.71 70.46
CA LEU A 842 72.97 -41.47 69.68
C LEU A 842 72.79 -41.32 68.15
N GLU A 843 71.73 -40.66 67.67
CA GLU A 843 71.46 -40.44 66.24
C GLU A 843 72.39 -39.41 65.57
N GLN A 844 73.18 -38.67 66.37
CA GLN A 844 74.14 -37.67 65.89
C GLN A 844 75.61 -38.14 65.96
N ASP A 845 75.87 -39.38 66.36
CA ASP A 845 77.21 -39.98 66.29
C ASP A 845 77.50 -40.44 64.85
N ASP A 846 78.51 -39.85 64.22
CA ASP A 846 78.87 -40.11 62.82
C ASP A 846 79.26 -41.59 62.56
N GLU A 847 79.79 -42.33 63.55
CA GLU A 847 80.07 -43.77 63.39
C GLU A 847 78.79 -44.61 63.43
N ILE A 848 77.85 -44.26 64.30
CA ILE A 848 76.54 -44.93 64.41
C ILE A 848 75.71 -44.64 63.15
N LYS A 849 75.67 -43.38 62.70
CA LYS A 849 74.99 -43.00 61.46
C LYS A 849 75.55 -43.72 60.25
N LYS A 850 76.88 -43.89 60.16
CA LYS A 850 77.53 -44.67 59.09
C LYS A 850 77.20 -46.16 59.19
N SER A 851 76.96 -46.70 60.40
CA SER A 851 76.46 -48.07 60.61
C SER A 851 75.00 -48.22 60.20
N ASP A 852 74.15 -47.27 60.57
CA ASP A 852 72.72 -47.27 60.29
C ASP A 852 72.46 -47.07 58.80
N ASP A 853 73.21 -46.20 58.13
CA ASP A 853 73.17 -46.04 56.67
C ASP A 853 73.47 -47.37 55.96
N LYS A 854 74.41 -48.19 56.48
CA LYS A 854 74.70 -49.52 55.93
C LYS A 854 73.54 -50.49 56.13
N ILE A 855 72.88 -50.47 57.29
CA ILE A 855 71.70 -51.32 57.56
C ILE A 855 70.52 -50.85 56.70
N ASN A 856 70.31 -49.54 56.55
CA ASN A 856 69.29 -48.95 55.69
C ASN A 856 69.49 -49.34 54.23
N VAL A 857 70.72 -49.35 53.72
CA VAL A 857 71.03 -49.88 52.38
C VAL A 857 70.61 -51.35 52.27
N LYS A 858 70.91 -52.20 53.25
CA LYS A 858 70.44 -53.60 53.24
C LYS A 858 68.91 -53.69 53.29
N ILE A 859 68.23 -52.88 54.10
CA ILE A 859 66.76 -52.84 54.17
C ILE A 859 66.18 -52.46 52.82
N ILE A 860 66.74 -51.47 52.13
CA ILE A 860 66.29 -51.06 50.79
C ILE A 860 66.42 -52.23 49.82
N GLU A 861 67.58 -52.90 49.79
CA GLU A 861 67.81 -53.99 48.84
C GLU A 861 66.97 -55.25 49.14
N VAL A 862 66.82 -55.62 50.41
CA VAL A 862 65.97 -56.75 50.84
C VAL A 862 64.48 -56.42 50.65
N THR A 863 64.06 -55.17 50.82
CA THR A 863 62.69 -54.73 50.51
C THR A 863 62.42 -54.84 49.01
N LYS A 864 63.39 -54.51 48.15
CA LYS A 864 63.26 -54.71 46.70
C LYS A 864 63.16 -56.20 46.34
N LEU A 865 63.95 -57.07 46.98
CA LEU A 865 63.83 -58.52 46.83
C LEU A 865 62.42 -59.02 47.19
N LEU A 866 61.87 -58.58 48.31
CA LEU A 866 60.51 -58.92 48.72
C LEU A 866 59.46 -58.37 47.75
N LYS A 867 59.67 -57.15 47.23
CA LYS A 867 58.79 -56.55 46.22
C LYS A 867 58.77 -57.38 44.93
N ILE A 868 59.90 -57.92 44.49
CA ILE A 868 59.97 -58.81 43.32
C ILE A 868 59.13 -60.07 43.54
N LEU A 869 59.27 -60.73 44.70
CA LEU A 869 58.49 -61.93 45.03
C LEU A 869 56.97 -61.68 45.05
N ASN A 870 56.54 -60.49 45.45
CA ASN A 870 55.14 -60.10 45.52
C ASN A 870 54.60 -59.42 44.24
N ASN A 871 55.42 -59.22 43.21
CA ASN A 871 55.03 -58.46 42.02
C ASN A 871 54.20 -59.28 41.01
N THR A 872 52.95 -59.58 41.36
CA THR A 872 52.02 -60.29 40.47
C THR A 872 51.52 -59.46 39.29
N GLN A 873 51.78 -58.14 39.26
CA GLN A 873 51.32 -57.24 38.21
C GLN A 873 52.33 -57.20 37.04
N ASP A 874 53.61 -56.96 37.33
CA ASP A 874 54.65 -56.87 36.29
C ASP A 874 55.26 -58.25 35.96
N PHE A 875 55.28 -59.18 36.92
CA PHE A 875 55.76 -60.56 36.76
C PHE A 875 54.66 -61.55 37.18
N PRO A 876 53.58 -61.68 36.40
CA PRO A 876 52.42 -62.49 36.78
C PRO A 876 52.76 -63.97 36.97
N ARG A 877 53.77 -64.49 36.24
CA ARG A 877 54.21 -65.88 36.34
C ARG A 877 55.10 -66.12 37.57
N PRO A 878 54.73 -67.04 38.48
CA PRO A 878 55.58 -67.43 39.60
C PRO A 878 57.03 -67.77 39.23
N LYS A 879 57.27 -68.48 38.13
CA LYS A 879 58.63 -68.79 37.66
C LYS A 879 59.48 -67.55 37.37
N GLU A 880 58.89 -66.54 36.74
CA GLU A 880 59.58 -65.29 36.42
C GLU A 880 59.94 -64.52 37.68
N ARG A 881 59.04 -64.47 38.67
CA ARG A 881 59.33 -63.84 39.97
C ARG A 881 60.47 -64.52 40.71
N ALA A 882 60.50 -65.85 40.74
CA ALA A 882 61.60 -66.59 41.36
C ALA A 882 62.93 -66.28 40.63
N ARG A 883 62.93 -66.27 39.30
CA ARG A 883 64.11 -65.93 38.48
C ARG A 883 64.59 -64.50 38.73
N HIS A 884 63.69 -63.53 38.73
CA HIS A 884 64.03 -62.13 38.99
C HIS A 884 64.52 -61.92 40.42
N PHE A 885 63.96 -62.64 41.40
CA PHE A 885 64.43 -62.59 42.77
C PHE A 885 65.89 -63.05 42.88
N TYR A 886 66.24 -64.21 42.31
CA TYR A 886 67.62 -64.70 42.36
C TYR A 886 68.60 -63.84 41.56
N ASN A 887 68.20 -63.34 40.39
CA ASN A 887 69.00 -62.40 39.60
C ASN A 887 69.30 -61.12 40.38
N TYR A 888 68.29 -60.61 41.09
CA TYR A 888 68.47 -59.41 41.90
C TYR A 888 69.31 -59.71 43.14
N LEU A 889 69.11 -60.86 43.79
CA LEU A 889 69.88 -61.28 44.97
C LEU A 889 71.37 -61.39 44.65
N ASP A 890 71.72 -62.00 43.52
CA ASP A 890 73.10 -62.10 43.02
C ASP A 890 73.69 -60.71 42.72
N LYS A 891 72.92 -59.84 42.05
CA LYS A 891 73.35 -58.46 41.75
C LYS A 891 73.66 -57.65 43.02
N VAL A 892 72.84 -57.79 44.07
CA VAL A 892 72.99 -56.99 45.30
C VAL A 892 73.82 -57.69 46.37
N GLU A 893 74.25 -58.92 46.14
CA GLU A 893 74.98 -59.73 47.10
C GLU A 893 76.20 -59.00 47.67
N GLN A 894 77.03 -58.39 46.81
CA GLN A 894 78.20 -57.63 47.26
C GLN A 894 77.81 -56.44 48.15
N THR A 895 76.66 -55.82 47.88
CA THR A 895 76.12 -54.75 48.72
C THR A 895 75.64 -55.30 50.07
N LEU A 896 75.05 -56.50 50.10
CA LEU A 896 74.60 -57.13 51.33
C LEU A 896 75.77 -57.65 52.18
N ILE A 897 76.81 -58.24 51.58
CA ILE A 897 77.95 -58.89 52.28
C ILE A 897 79.00 -57.88 52.79
N ASN A 898 78.99 -56.62 52.33
CA ASN A 898 79.99 -55.59 52.68
C ASN A 898 80.16 -55.33 54.21
N HIS A 899 79.28 -55.85 55.07
CA HIS A 899 79.47 -55.91 56.52
C HIS A 899 79.03 -57.28 57.08
N ARG A 900 79.96 -57.98 57.77
CA ARG A 900 79.77 -59.34 58.31
C ARG A 900 78.63 -59.39 59.33
N ASP A 901 77.58 -60.12 58.99
CA ASP A 901 76.40 -60.41 59.81
C ASP A 901 76.02 -61.89 59.61
N ASP A 902 76.08 -62.68 60.67
CA ASP A 902 75.85 -64.13 60.64
C ASP A 902 74.42 -64.50 60.20
N ARG A 903 73.44 -63.60 60.39
CA ARG A 903 72.06 -63.82 59.90
C ARG A 903 71.93 -63.61 58.41
N LEU A 904 72.69 -62.70 57.81
CA LEU A 904 72.76 -62.56 56.35
C LEU A 904 73.24 -63.85 55.69
N ILE A 905 74.32 -64.43 56.22
CA ILE A 905 74.88 -65.67 55.70
C ILE A 905 73.83 -66.78 55.75
N ARG A 906 73.06 -66.84 56.85
CA ARG A 906 71.95 -67.78 57.00
C ARG A 906 70.80 -67.50 56.01
N TYR A 907 70.43 -66.23 55.79
CA TYR A 907 69.42 -65.84 54.80
C TYR A 907 69.81 -66.23 53.38
N ILE A 908 71.00 -65.81 52.92
CA ILE A 908 71.52 -66.14 51.57
C ILE A 908 71.62 -67.65 51.42
N ARG A 909 72.18 -68.36 52.41
CA ARG A 909 72.27 -69.83 52.40
C ARG A 909 70.89 -70.47 52.25
N ASN A 910 69.91 -70.06 53.04
CA ASN A 910 68.57 -70.65 53.00
C ASN A 910 67.81 -70.29 51.72
N ALA A 911 68.00 -69.08 51.18
CA ALA A 911 67.46 -68.66 49.91
C ALA A 911 68.07 -69.47 48.74
N VAL A 912 69.39 -69.69 48.74
CA VAL A 912 70.07 -70.52 47.74
C VAL A 912 69.73 -72.01 47.89
N ILE A 913 69.55 -72.53 49.11
CA ILE A 913 69.04 -73.90 49.34
C ILE A 913 67.64 -74.04 48.75
N ALA A 914 66.77 -73.04 48.92
CA ALA A 914 65.46 -73.02 48.31
C ALA A 914 65.54 -72.98 46.76
N ALA A 915 66.60 -72.39 46.18
CA ALA A 915 66.87 -72.41 44.75
C ALA A 915 67.29 -73.80 44.25
N GLY A 916 68.07 -74.53 45.05
CA GLY A 916 68.56 -75.87 44.73
C GLY A 916 67.46 -76.93 44.60
N VAL A 917 66.26 -76.65 45.10
CA VAL A 917 65.07 -77.53 44.95
C VAL A 917 64.45 -77.44 43.54
N LEU A 918 64.82 -76.45 42.71
CA LEU A 918 64.13 -76.17 41.43
C LEU A 918 64.99 -76.24 40.15
N LEU A 919 66.30 -76.50 40.20
CA LEU A 919 67.15 -76.41 39.00
C LEU A 919 67.83 -77.69 38.48
N ALA A 920 67.79 -78.83 39.16
CA ALA A 920 68.10 -80.14 38.56
C ALA A 920 67.78 -81.24 39.57
N GLY A 921 67.15 -82.33 39.16
CA GLY A 921 66.87 -83.53 39.96
C GLY A 921 68.11 -84.30 40.44
N LEU A 922 69.08 -83.62 41.05
CA LEU A 922 70.27 -84.16 41.74
C LEU A 922 70.55 -83.33 43.02
N GLY A 923 69.49 -83.04 43.77
CA GLY A 923 69.47 -82.24 45.01
C GLY A 923 70.26 -82.79 46.22
N LEU A 924 71.15 -83.76 46.02
CA LEU A 924 72.06 -84.28 47.05
C LEU A 924 73.55 -84.06 46.70
N ILE A 925 73.91 -83.89 45.42
CA ILE A 925 75.32 -83.76 44.99
C ILE A 925 75.83 -82.31 45.13
N ALA A 926 74.98 -81.31 44.86
CA ALA A 926 75.30 -79.90 45.10
C ALA A 926 75.39 -79.56 46.61
N LEU A 927 74.59 -80.22 47.45
CA LEU A 927 74.63 -80.06 48.90
C LEU A 927 75.87 -80.74 49.52
N ALA A 928 76.33 -81.86 48.94
CA ALA A 928 77.56 -82.55 49.35
C ALA A 928 78.84 -81.77 48.98
N ALA A 929 78.84 -81.05 47.85
CA ALA A 929 79.93 -80.14 47.49
C ALA A 929 79.95 -78.87 48.36
N TYR A 930 78.78 -78.30 48.70
CA TYR A 930 78.68 -77.09 49.52
C TYR A 930 78.92 -77.31 51.02
N THR A 931 78.73 -78.54 51.54
CA THR A 931 78.99 -78.88 52.95
C THR A 931 80.45 -79.28 53.23
N ARG A 932 81.24 -79.64 52.20
CA ARG A 932 82.67 -80.02 52.32
C ARG A 932 83.66 -78.90 52.02
N VAL A 933 83.23 -77.78 51.44
CA VAL A 933 84.08 -76.61 51.19
C VAL A 933 83.69 -75.51 52.17
N GLY A 934 84.43 -75.42 53.28
CA GLY A 934 84.20 -74.45 54.34
C GLY A 934 84.31 -73.00 53.86
N TYR A 935 83.38 -72.17 54.34
CA TYR A 935 83.42 -70.71 54.47
C TYR A 935 84.46 -69.95 53.63
N SER A 936 84.20 -69.74 52.34
CA SER A 936 84.49 -68.45 51.67
C SER A 936 84.01 -68.42 50.21
N SER A 937 83.32 -67.34 49.87
CA SER A 937 82.86 -66.91 48.54
C SER A 937 81.67 -67.66 47.92
N VAL A 938 80.58 -66.89 47.80
CA VAL A 938 79.33 -67.22 47.14
C VAL A 938 79.44 -66.85 45.66
N LYS A 939 79.15 -67.80 44.76
CA LYS A 939 78.70 -67.54 43.38
C LYS A 939 77.82 -68.73 42.93
N SER A 940 76.55 -68.48 42.67
CA SER A 940 75.58 -69.47 42.17
C SER A 940 74.45 -68.72 41.46
N LEU A 941 73.93 -69.09 40.29
CA LEU A 941 74.15 -70.25 39.40
C LEU A 941 73.99 -69.83 37.92
N LEU A 942 73.79 -68.52 37.63
CA LEU A 942 73.35 -68.00 36.34
C LEU A 942 74.45 -67.37 35.46
N PHE A 943 75.71 -67.36 35.93
CA PHE A 943 76.86 -66.81 35.17
C PHE A 943 77.75 -67.88 34.51
N TRP A 944 77.29 -69.12 34.43
CA TRP A 944 78.04 -70.24 33.83
C TRP A 944 77.90 -70.35 32.30
N GLN A 945 77.63 -69.24 31.60
CA GLN A 945 77.45 -69.24 30.14
C GLN A 945 78.25 -68.21 29.33
N SER A 946 79.21 -67.49 29.92
CA SER A 946 80.16 -66.72 29.08
C SER A 946 81.50 -66.50 29.78
N SER A 947 82.59 -66.96 29.16
CA SER A 947 83.99 -67.05 29.64
C SER A 947 84.33 -68.38 30.33
N GLY A 948 84.35 -69.43 29.51
CA GLY A 948 84.89 -70.74 29.88
C GLY A 948 86.39 -70.80 29.60
N GLU A 949 87.15 -71.34 30.57
CA GLU A 949 88.37 -72.10 30.27
C GLU A 949 88.77 -73.04 31.43
N ASN A 950 88.37 -72.81 32.68
CA ASN A 950 88.78 -73.69 33.80
C ASN A 950 87.73 -74.70 34.32
N VAL A 951 86.49 -74.63 33.86
CA VAL A 951 85.44 -75.60 34.21
C VAL A 951 85.35 -76.70 33.16
N VAL A 952 85.49 -76.34 31.88
CA VAL A 952 85.51 -77.27 30.75
C VAL A 952 86.78 -78.14 30.76
N SER A 953 87.91 -77.65 31.28
CA SER A 953 89.14 -78.45 31.45
C SER A 953 88.96 -79.60 32.46
N LYS A 954 88.38 -79.34 33.64
CA LYS A 954 88.10 -80.38 34.66
C LYS A 954 86.90 -81.25 34.33
N LEU A 955 85.92 -80.73 33.58
CA LEU A 955 84.83 -81.55 33.01
C LEU A 955 85.29 -82.39 31.81
N ASN A 956 86.33 -81.98 31.07
CA ASN A 956 86.93 -82.78 29.99
C ASN A 956 87.88 -83.87 30.51
N GLU A 957 88.47 -83.71 31.69
CA GLU A 957 89.15 -84.80 32.41
C GLU A 957 88.17 -85.90 32.85
N TYR A 958 86.98 -85.54 33.33
CA TYR A 958 85.93 -86.52 33.67
C TYR A 958 85.05 -86.94 32.47
N ARG A 959 85.00 -86.18 31.36
CA ARG A 959 84.36 -86.59 30.08
C ARG A 959 85.22 -87.55 29.27
N LYS A 960 86.55 -87.55 29.44
CA LYS A 960 87.41 -88.61 28.91
C LYS A 960 87.09 -89.98 29.52
N GLU A 961 86.46 -90.03 30.69
CA GLU A 961 85.92 -91.28 31.26
C GLU A 961 84.55 -91.68 30.67
N LEU A 962 83.89 -90.82 29.87
CA LEU A 962 82.48 -91.00 29.47
C LEU A 962 82.16 -90.84 27.95
N ASN A 963 83.14 -90.52 27.09
CA ASN A 963 83.20 -90.78 25.63
C ASN A 963 81.96 -90.44 24.73
N ILE A 964 81.64 -89.15 24.46
CA ILE A 964 80.57 -88.76 23.49
C ILE A 964 80.96 -87.51 22.64
N PRO A 965 80.81 -87.49 21.28
CA PRO A 965 81.26 -86.42 20.37
C PRO A 965 80.20 -85.36 19.96
N ILE A 966 80.65 -84.26 19.33
CA ILE A 966 79.94 -83.01 18.95
C ILE A 966 80.25 -82.67 17.47
N ASP A 967 79.36 -81.98 16.74
CA ASP A 967 79.71 -81.24 15.51
C ASP A 967 79.00 -79.87 15.38
N ASN A 968 79.68 -78.95 14.67
CA ASN A 968 79.45 -77.51 14.48
C ASN A 968 79.00 -77.14 13.04
N GLU A 969 78.67 -75.85 12.87
CA GLU A 969 78.80 -74.97 11.66
C GLU A 969 77.52 -74.44 10.95
N GLU A 970 77.65 -73.16 10.54
CA GLU A 970 76.67 -72.14 10.09
C GLU A 970 76.32 -72.19 8.56
N PRO A 971 75.96 -71.08 7.85
CA PRO A 971 74.73 -70.26 7.83
C PRO A 971 74.07 -70.17 6.41
N GLY A 972 72.86 -69.59 6.26
CA GLY A 972 72.26 -69.35 4.93
C GLY A 972 71.03 -68.41 4.88
N LYS A 973 70.98 -67.59 3.81
CA LYS A 973 70.15 -66.40 3.50
C LYS A 973 68.68 -66.61 3.04
N ALA A 974 67.97 -65.45 2.94
CA ALA A 974 66.83 -65.07 2.08
C ALA A 974 65.42 -65.42 2.63
N GLN A 975 64.32 -64.68 2.41
CA GLN A 975 63.90 -63.82 1.29
C GLN A 975 62.68 -62.96 1.72
N ALA A 976 62.36 -61.93 0.92
CA ALA A 976 61.22 -61.00 1.07
C ALA A 976 59.84 -61.63 0.78
N LEU A 977 58.75 -60.99 1.26
CA LEU A 977 57.48 -60.80 0.50
C LEU A 977 56.51 -59.83 1.20
N ASN A 978 55.80 -59.09 0.34
CA ASN A 978 54.74 -58.10 0.59
C ASN A 978 53.50 -58.67 1.32
N VAL A 979 52.86 -57.86 2.17
CA VAL A 979 51.57 -57.11 1.96
C VAL A 979 51.35 -56.20 3.17
#